data_AF-A0A7X8DCD4-F1
#
_entry.id   AF-A0A7X8DCD4-F1
#
_cell.length_a   1.000
_cell.length_b   1.000
_cell.length_c   1.000
_cell.angle_alpha   90.00
_cell.angle_beta   90.00
_cell.angle_gamma   90.00
#
_symmetry.space_group_name_H-M   'P 1'
#
loop_
_entity.id
_entity.type
_entity.pdbx_description
1 polymer ?
#
loop_
_entity_poly.entity_id
_entity_poly.type
_entity_poly.pdbx_seq_one_letter_code
_entity_poly.pdbx_strand_id
1 'polypeptide(L)'
;MDRERAKNISTIIIVVFLLSIIPFTLLLNRETVAELNFPIEAKVIAVPSLNIRKTPDLSQNAIGSIPTGQEILLLEQTEGQAINGDTNWYRIDFKNQDGYVSAQYVEFAPWDIDLPPTANDQDFENYLEEQGFPYSYRAGLHKLHEKYPNWIFKPIKLNVDFDSAVNGQYKPDSSINFVPATSEDALKSTSSADFNKETNEWIQKEYGWVAASKEIIAHQLDPRNFLDEQHIFQFESLSYNPDVQNWQGIRNQLAGTFMDSDEYANIFYNAAVTSAVSPYHLIARVIQEVSPNGSGSSSGTYPGVEGYYNFYNIAAYGADPIYEGLKFARDGYPKYPAVNERILIPWNTPERSIKGGAIFLGNDYINNLQNTLYFQKFDLRHGPDYWHQYMANVFAPQSESRTIYNAYAREGSLTEPKEFLIPIFTSIPDLPIPYPTGGSGTPNNWLRSISIDGALLPGFQSSTYSYQLEVDAPNSEITIDAIPYNPYAGVTGRGSYFLKEGKNPILITVTATNGEIRNYEIIINYHGETMAEVPRVESTVYQIQQDGNIYGLDPAQNLNLVENALSNITTTDQYSLSIVDLSDQEVTQGSIATGYKLLQKQNDNVVGKYTFVVLGDVNCDGDVDILDVDSIYRYITGYLNLNDVQLLAANVLQDSEVDILDADQIYRSVFGYIKVSQYLEPLSE
;
A
#
# COMPACT_ATOMS: atom_id res chain seq x y z
N MET A 1 2.19 0.09 59.60
CA MET A 1 3.55 -0.47 59.57
C MET A 1 3.52 -1.69 58.66
N ASP A 2 3.94 -1.43 57.42
CA ASP A 2 4.51 -2.28 56.36
C ASP A 2 3.79 -3.51 55.77
N ARG A 3 3.30 -3.32 54.51
CA ARG A 3 3.76 -3.93 53.23
C ARG A 3 4.11 -5.45 53.28
N GLU A 4 3.63 -6.36 52.44
CA GLU A 4 3.64 -6.38 50.96
C GLU A 4 2.93 -7.65 50.38
N ARG A 5 2.35 -7.54 49.17
CA ARG A 5 2.15 -8.54 48.08
C ARG A 5 1.58 -9.95 48.37
N ALA A 6 0.37 -10.23 47.82
CA ALA A 6 0.19 -10.96 46.55
C ALA A 6 -1.28 -11.34 46.31
N LYS A 7 -1.79 -11.00 45.13
CA LYS A 7 -3.09 -11.39 44.57
C LYS A 7 -2.99 -12.73 43.85
N ASN A 8 -3.98 -13.62 43.94
CA ASN A 8 -5.05 -13.74 42.93
C ASN A 8 -6.01 -14.88 43.29
N ILE A 9 -7.29 -14.58 43.11
CA ILE A 9 -8.46 -15.28 43.63
C ILE A 9 -9.13 -16.10 42.53
N SER A 10 -9.54 -17.29 42.91
CA SER A 10 -10.40 -18.23 42.22
C SER A 10 -11.89 -17.89 42.45
N THR A 11 -12.67 -17.90 41.37
CA THR A 11 -14.07 -18.39 41.22
C THR A 11 -15.30 -17.72 41.90
N ILE A 12 -16.39 -17.66 41.10
CA ILE A 12 -17.83 -17.99 41.38
C ILE A 12 -18.90 -16.86 41.52
N ILE A 13 -19.74 -16.74 40.45
CA ILE A 13 -21.24 -16.82 40.38
C ILE A 13 -22.14 -15.64 40.90
N ILE A 14 -23.21 -15.26 40.14
CA ILE A 14 -24.44 -14.60 40.72
C ILE A 14 -25.19 -13.42 40.00
N VAL A 15 -25.92 -13.64 38.89
CA VAL A 15 -27.20 -13.01 38.36
C VAL A 15 -27.83 -11.73 38.95
N VAL A 16 -28.33 -10.79 38.08
CA VAL A 16 -29.70 -10.14 37.99
C VAL A 16 -29.82 -9.41 36.61
N PHE A 17 -30.94 -9.17 35.90
CA PHE A 17 -32.13 -9.88 35.36
C PHE A 17 -33.01 -8.82 34.62
N LEU A 18 -33.84 -9.25 33.64
CA LEU A 18 -35.11 -8.64 33.10
C LEU A 18 -35.00 -7.51 32.04
N LEU A 19 -35.72 -7.45 30.90
CA LEU A 19 -36.85 -8.15 30.23
C LEU A 19 -36.75 -7.84 28.72
N SER A 20 -37.09 -8.71 27.76
CA SER A 20 -38.48 -9.07 27.45
C SER A 20 -38.57 -10.24 26.47
N ILE A 21 -39.62 -11.03 26.67
CA ILE A 21 -40.04 -12.23 25.94
C ILE A 21 -40.87 -11.82 24.72
N ILE A 22 -40.59 -12.35 23.53
CA ILE A 22 -41.61 -12.69 22.51
C ILE A 22 -41.21 -14.02 21.82
N PRO A 23 -42.15 -14.95 21.56
CA PRO A 23 -41.87 -16.33 21.22
C PRO A 23 -41.69 -16.57 19.73
N PHE A 24 -40.97 -17.66 19.46
CA PHE A 24 -40.74 -18.30 18.19
C PHE A 24 -42.05 -18.82 17.57
N THR A 25 -42.71 -18.03 16.71
CA THR A 25 -43.68 -18.53 15.70
C THR A 25 -43.77 -17.56 14.52
N LEU A 26 -43.00 -17.84 13.45
CA LEU A 26 -43.22 -17.51 12.02
C LEU A 26 -41.86 -17.54 11.30
N LEU A 27 -41.25 -18.71 11.23
CA LEU A 27 -40.23 -19.03 10.24
C LEU A 27 -40.96 -19.77 9.12
N LEU A 28 -41.43 -19.02 8.12
CA LEU A 28 -41.69 -19.47 6.75
C LEU A 28 -41.86 -18.22 5.86
N ASN A 29 -41.01 -18.17 4.82
CA ASN A 29 -40.96 -17.28 3.64
C ASN A 29 -40.38 -15.86 3.79
N ARG A 30 -39.06 -15.76 3.53
CA ARG A 30 -38.48 -14.75 2.61
C ARG A 30 -37.29 -15.40 1.91
N GLU A 31 -37.42 -15.66 0.61
CA GLU A 31 -36.27 -15.74 -0.27
C GLU A 31 -35.64 -14.34 -0.32
N THR A 32 -34.38 -14.21 0.05
CA THR A 32 -33.60 -12.99 -0.17
C THR A 32 -33.02 -13.06 -1.57
N VAL A 33 -33.57 -12.26 -2.49
CA VAL A 33 -32.97 -11.97 -3.80
C VAL A 33 -31.67 -11.18 -3.54
N ALA A 34 -30.56 -11.57 -4.17
CA ALA A 34 -29.30 -10.84 -4.06
C ALA A 34 -29.47 -9.41 -4.62
N GLU A 35 -29.06 -8.40 -3.86
CA GLU A 35 -29.05 -7.01 -4.34
C GLU A 35 -27.86 -6.81 -5.30
N LEU A 36 -28.12 -6.23 -6.47
CA LEU A 36 -27.11 -5.86 -7.47
C LEU A 36 -26.38 -4.59 -7.02
N ASN A 37 -25.05 -4.62 -6.95
CA ASN A 37 -24.23 -3.46 -6.58
C ASN A 37 -23.79 -2.67 -7.83
N PHE A 38 -24.34 -1.48 -8.02
CA PHE A 38 -24.01 -0.59 -9.14
C PHE A 38 -22.79 0.30 -8.86
N PRO A 39 -22.01 0.69 -9.88
CA PRO A 39 -22.23 0.44 -11.31
C PRO A 39 -21.77 -0.96 -11.77
N ILE A 40 -22.42 -1.51 -12.80
CA ILE A 40 -22.18 -2.87 -13.35
C ILE A 40 -22.03 -2.80 -14.87
N GLU A 41 -20.99 -3.42 -15.43
CA GLU A 41 -20.83 -3.56 -16.88
C GLU A 41 -21.76 -4.62 -17.46
N ALA A 42 -22.39 -4.31 -18.59
CA ALA A 42 -23.32 -5.18 -19.28
C ALA A 42 -23.17 -5.07 -20.80
N LYS A 43 -23.64 -6.08 -21.51
CA LYS A 43 -23.66 -6.15 -22.97
C LYS A 43 -25.09 -6.11 -23.47
N VAL A 44 -25.33 -5.34 -24.53
CA VAL A 44 -26.66 -5.27 -25.16
C VAL A 44 -26.94 -6.53 -25.97
N ILE A 45 -28.05 -7.22 -25.69
CA ILE A 45 -28.46 -8.43 -26.41
C ILE A 45 -29.66 -8.22 -27.35
N ALA A 46 -30.28 -7.03 -27.36
CA ALA A 46 -31.37 -6.72 -28.31
C ALA A 46 -30.86 -6.59 -29.75
N VAL A 47 -31.55 -7.24 -30.70
CA VAL A 47 -31.24 -7.22 -32.13
C VAL A 47 -32.22 -6.33 -32.90
N PRO A 48 -31.74 -5.39 -33.77
CA PRO A 48 -30.34 -5.05 -34.04
C PRO A 48 -29.74 -4.03 -33.06
N SER A 49 -30.56 -3.40 -32.22
CA SER A 49 -30.12 -2.43 -31.23
C SER A 49 -31.15 -2.28 -30.10
N LEU A 50 -30.69 -1.80 -28.95
CA LEU A 50 -31.50 -1.43 -27.80
C LEU A 50 -31.78 0.07 -27.80
N ASN A 51 -33.04 0.46 -27.69
CA ASN A 51 -33.42 1.87 -27.62
C ASN A 51 -33.12 2.47 -26.24
N ILE A 52 -32.54 3.65 -26.21
CA ILE A 52 -32.33 4.48 -25.01
C ILE A 52 -33.51 5.41 -24.86
N ARG A 53 -34.10 5.46 -23.67
CA ARG A 53 -35.29 6.27 -23.35
C ARG A 53 -34.95 7.35 -22.34
N LYS A 54 -35.73 8.43 -22.34
CA LYS A 54 -35.58 9.54 -21.39
C LYS A 54 -36.19 9.22 -20.01
N THR A 55 -37.19 8.35 -19.99
CA THR A 55 -37.83 7.78 -18.80
C THR A 55 -37.93 6.27 -18.98
N PRO A 56 -38.04 5.44 -17.92
CA PRO A 56 -38.11 3.98 -18.01
C PRO A 56 -39.48 3.49 -18.50
N ASP A 57 -39.93 4.01 -19.65
CA ASP A 57 -41.20 3.68 -20.30
C ASP A 57 -41.12 3.90 -21.83
N LEU A 58 -42.19 3.50 -22.54
CA LEU A 58 -42.32 3.64 -23.99
C LEU A 58 -43.19 4.82 -24.42
N SER A 59 -43.59 5.71 -23.50
CA SER A 59 -44.50 6.83 -23.78
C SER A 59 -43.86 7.92 -24.65
N GLN A 60 -42.53 8.06 -24.58
CA GLN A 60 -41.75 9.00 -25.39
C GLN A 60 -40.89 8.27 -26.44
N ASN A 61 -40.58 8.99 -27.53
CA ASN A 61 -39.64 8.51 -28.54
C ASN A 61 -38.26 8.26 -27.93
N ALA A 62 -37.55 7.28 -28.48
CA ALA A 62 -36.19 6.98 -28.07
C ALA A 62 -35.28 8.19 -28.34
N ILE A 63 -34.39 8.47 -27.39
CA ILE A 63 -33.41 9.56 -27.49
C ILE A 63 -32.10 9.09 -28.13
N GLY A 64 -31.95 7.78 -28.30
CA GLY A 64 -30.82 7.13 -28.95
C GLY A 64 -31.02 5.62 -29.01
N SER A 65 -30.02 4.91 -29.53
CA SER A 65 -30.00 3.44 -29.51
C SER A 65 -28.56 2.92 -29.43
N ILE A 66 -28.41 1.74 -28.85
CA ILE A 66 -27.14 1.05 -28.64
C ILE A 66 -27.16 -0.26 -29.45
N PRO A 67 -26.29 -0.45 -30.45
CA PRO A 67 -26.20 -1.69 -31.23
C PRO A 67 -26.05 -2.96 -30.37
N THR A 68 -26.53 -4.10 -30.89
CA THR A 68 -26.29 -5.42 -30.28
C THR A 68 -24.81 -5.66 -30.07
N GLY A 69 -24.45 -6.19 -28.91
CA GLY A 69 -23.11 -6.58 -28.54
C GLY A 69 -22.23 -5.45 -28.01
N GLN A 70 -22.71 -4.20 -27.99
CA GLN A 70 -21.97 -3.11 -27.37
C GLN A 70 -22.05 -3.20 -25.83
N GLU A 71 -20.91 -2.95 -25.18
CA GLU A 71 -20.78 -2.86 -23.74
C GLU A 71 -21.25 -1.50 -23.22
N ILE A 72 -21.93 -1.52 -22.08
CA ILE A 72 -22.54 -0.37 -21.43
C ILE A 72 -22.36 -0.48 -19.90
N LEU A 73 -22.13 0.64 -19.24
CA LEU A 73 -22.08 0.71 -17.78
C LEU A 73 -23.48 1.04 -17.24
N LEU A 74 -24.06 0.11 -16.50
CA LEU A 74 -25.32 0.28 -15.79
C LEU A 74 -25.02 0.99 -14.47
N LEU A 75 -25.69 2.10 -14.19
CA LEU A 75 -25.41 2.95 -13.03
C LEU A 75 -26.38 2.71 -11.87
N GLU A 76 -27.56 2.20 -12.16
CA GLU A 76 -28.63 1.98 -11.18
C GLU A 76 -29.74 1.11 -11.77
N GLN A 77 -30.41 0.29 -10.96
CA GLN A 77 -31.67 -0.36 -11.32
C GLN A 77 -32.87 0.45 -10.86
N THR A 78 -33.89 0.57 -11.70
CA THR A 78 -35.17 1.20 -11.39
C THR A 78 -36.32 0.38 -11.94
N GLU A 79 -37.52 0.54 -11.37
CA GLU A 79 -38.75 -0.06 -11.90
C GLU A 79 -39.41 0.87 -12.92
N GLY A 80 -39.93 0.32 -14.00
CA GLY A 80 -40.56 1.05 -15.09
C GLY A 80 -41.69 0.27 -15.76
N GLN A 81 -42.08 0.71 -16.96
CA GLN A 81 -43.09 0.01 -17.75
C GLN A 81 -42.63 -1.42 -18.05
N ALA A 82 -43.48 -2.41 -17.80
CA ALA A 82 -43.15 -3.81 -18.04
C ALA A 82 -42.90 -4.08 -19.54
N ILE A 83 -41.75 -4.67 -19.84
CA ILE A 83 -41.39 -5.16 -21.17
C ILE A 83 -41.32 -6.68 -21.10
N ASN A 84 -42.21 -7.36 -21.82
CA ASN A 84 -42.40 -8.81 -21.79
C ASN A 84 -42.46 -9.42 -20.36
N GLY A 85 -43.08 -8.71 -19.44
CA GLY A 85 -43.28 -9.16 -18.05
C GLY A 85 -42.18 -8.74 -17.08
N ASP A 86 -41.08 -8.14 -17.55
CA ASP A 86 -40.02 -7.60 -16.69
C ASP A 86 -40.20 -6.09 -16.50
N THR A 87 -40.31 -5.65 -15.26
CA THR A 87 -40.44 -4.23 -14.87
C THR A 87 -39.10 -3.55 -14.64
N ASN A 88 -37.99 -4.27 -14.70
CA ASN A 88 -36.68 -3.70 -14.41
C ASN A 88 -36.12 -2.91 -15.61
N TRP A 89 -35.58 -1.75 -15.29
CA TRP A 89 -34.86 -0.87 -16.19
C TRP A 89 -33.54 -0.47 -15.52
N TYR A 90 -32.54 -0.17 -16.34
CA TYR A 90 -31.27 0.34 -15.85
C TYR A 90 -31.05 1.77 -16.33
N ARG A 91 -30.58 2.62 -15.42
CA ARG A 91 -30.11 3.97 -15.73
C ARG A 91 -28.67 3.90 -16.25
N ILE A 92 -28.40 4.62 -17.32
CA ILE A 92 -27.09 4.77 -17.96
C ILE A 92 -26.82 6.25 -18.19
N ASP A 93 -25.55 6.64 -18.30
CA ASP A 93 -25.21 7.94 -18.87
C ASP A 93 -25.22 7.85 -20.40
N PHE A 94 -25.98 8.73 -21.05
CA PHE A 94 -26.02 8.83 -22.50
C PHE A 94 -25.82 10.27 -22.95
N LYS A 95 -24.59 10.62 -23.32
CA LYS A 95 -24.18 11.97 -23.74
C LYS A 95 -24.37 13.02 -22.63
N ASN A 96 -23.92 12.71 -21.41
CA ASN A 96 -24.00 13.56 -20.23
C ASN A 96 -25.44 13.88 -19.81
N GLN A 97 -26.37 12.94 -20.02
CA GLN A 97 -27.75 13.01 -19.56
C GLN A 97 -28.26 11.61 -19.25
N ASP A 98 -29.20 11.50 -18.32
CA ASP A 98 -29.79 10.21 -17.97
C ASP A 98 -30.51 9.57 -19.16
N GLY A 99 -30.13 8.32 -19.44
CA GLY A 99 -30.82 7.42 -20.34
C GLY A 99 -31.26 6.15 -19.62
N TYR A 100 -32.35 5.55 -20.08
CA TYR A 100 -32.90 4.31 -19.51
C TYR A 100 -33.00 3.23 -20.57
N VAL A 101 -32.57 2.02 -20.22
CA VAL A 101 -32.66 0.82 -21.06
C VAL A 101 -33.34 -0.31 -20.29
N SER A 102 -34.12 -1.14 -20.99
CA SER A 102 -34.85 -2.24 -20.34
C SER A 102 -33.89 -3.38 -19.95
N ALA A 103 -34.02 -3.89 -18.73
CA ALA A 103 -33.16 -4.93 -18.17
C ALA A 103 -33.21 -6.23 -18.97
N GLN A 104 -34.35 -6.52 -19.62
CA GLN A 104 -34.53 -7.71 -20.44
C GLN A 104 -33.53 -7.83 -21.60
N TYR A 105 -32.97 -6.71 -22.05
CA TYR A 105 -32.15 -6.65 -23.25
C TYR A 105 -30.69 -6.32 -22.98
N VAL A 106 -30.27 -6.45 -21.74
CA VAL A 106 -28.88 -6.36 -21.33
C VAL A 106 -28.52 -7.59 -20.51
N GLU A 107 -27.33 -8.10 -20.73
CA GLU A 107 -26.77 -9.23 -20.01
C GLU A 107 -25.52 -8.72 -19.29
N PHE A 108 -25.39 -8.95 -17.98
CA PHE A 108 -24.18 -8.54 -17.26
C PHE A 108 -22.96 -9.19 -17.92
N ALA A 109 -21.93 -8.39 -18.21
CA ALA A 109 -20.71 -8.89 -18.80
C ALA A 109 -19.82 -9.43 -17.65
N PRO A 110 -19.68 -10.75 -17.46
CA PRO A 110 -18.54 -11.24 -16.70
C PRO A 110 -17.27 -10.84 -17.46
N TRP A 111 -16.24 -10.42 -16.73
CA TRP A 111 -14.90 -10.31 -17.29
C TRP A 111 -14.49 -11.71 -17.74
N ASP A 112 -14.55 -11.98 -19.04
CA ASP A 112 -14.03 -13.21 -19.61
C ASP A 112 -13.24 -12.96 -20.89
N ILE A 113 -12.04 -13.54 -20.90
CA ILE A 113 -11.23 -13.71 -22.08
C ILE A 113 -11.85 -14.90 -22.81
N ASP A 114 -12.56 -14.65 -23.90
CA ASP A 114 -13.01 -15.74 -24.77
C ASP A 114 -11.81 -16.23 -25.59
N LEU A 115 -11.03 -17.15 -25.00
CA LEU A 115 -10.34 -18.16 -25.79
C LEU A 115 -11.39 -19.24 -26.12
N PRO A 116 -11.45 -19.72 -27.38
CA PRO A 116 -12.43 -20.74 -27.73
C PRO A 116 -12.27 -21.95 -26.81
N PRO A 117 -13.36 -22.62 -26.40
CA PRO A 117 -13.24 -23.92 -25.77
C PRO A 117 -12.66 -24.86 -26.82
N THR A 118 -11.36 -25.14 -26.72
CA THR A 118 -10.85 -26.38 -27.30
C THR A 118 -11.44 -27.49 -26.44
N ALA A 119 -12.12 -28.41 -27.09
CA ALA A 119 -12.94 -29.44 -26.47
C ALA A 119 -12.12 -30.50 -25.72
N ASN A 120 -11.28 -30.12 -24.74
CA ASN A 120 -10.43 -31.07 -24.03
C ASN A 120 -10.09 -30.78 -22.56
N ASP A 121 -10.69 -29.79 -21.88
CA ASP A 121 -10.38 -29.55 -20.45
C ASP A 121 -11.59 -29.63 -19.50
N GLN A 122 -12.74 -30.13 -19.98
CA GLN A 122 -13.90 -30.41 -19.13
C GLN A 122 -13.55 -31.37 -17.99
N ASP A 123 -12.62 -32.30 -18.22
CA ASP A 123 -12.16 -33.24 -17.19
C ASP A 123 -11.36 -32.53 -16.08
N PHE A 124 -10.54 -31.53 -16.42
CA PHE A 124 -9.82 -30.74 -15.42
C PHE A 124 -10.75 -29.78 -14.69
N GLU A 125 -11.73 -29.18 -15.37
CA GLU A 125 -12.74 -28.36 -14.70
C GLU A 125 -13.60 -29.19 -13.73
N ASN A 126 -14.01 -30.40 -14.13
CA ASN A 126 -14.67 -31.35 -13.24
C ASN A 126 -13.76 -31.72 -12.07
N TYR A 127 -12.46 -31.93 -12.30
CA TYR A 127 -11.48 -32.16 -11.24
C TYR A 127 -11.43 -30.99 -10.26
N LEU A 128 -11.34 -29.74 -10.73
CA LEU A 128 -11.31 -28.55 -9.88
C LEU A 128 -12.60 -28.41 -9.06
N GLU A 129 -13.76 -28.71 -9.66
CA GLU A 129 -15.05 -28.73 -8.97
C GLU A 129 -15.12 -29.84 -7.91
N GLU A 130 -14.72 -31.06 -8.24
CA GLU A 130 -14.69 -32.20 -7.32
C GLU A 130 -13.73 -31.98 -6.14
N GLN A 131 -12.57 -31.37 -6.39
CA GLN A 131 -11.64 -30.97 -5.32
C GLN A 131 -12.22 -29.83 -4.47
N GLY A 132 -13.16 -29.05 -5.00
CA GLY A 132 -13.82 -27.95 -4.29
C GLY A 132 -13.07 -26.63 -4.37
N PHE A 133 -12.42 -26.34 -5.50
CA PHE A 133 -11.83 -25.02 -5.77
C PHE A 133 -12.92 -23.99 -6.10
N PRO A 134 -12.89 -22.79 -5.46
CA PRO A 134 -13.76 -21.68 -5.84
C PRO A 134 -13.47 -21.18 -7.26
N TYR A 135 -14.49 -20.60 -7.91
CA TYR A 135 -14.39 -20.10 -9.29
C TYR A 135 -13.23 -19.11 -9.48
N SER A 136 -13.01 -18.21 -8.52
CA SER A 136 -11.98 -17.17 -8.56
C SER A 136 -10.53 -17.69 -8.60
N TYR A 137 -10.30 -19.00 -8.39
CA TYR A 137 -8.98 -19.64 -8.50
C TYR A 137 -8.78 -20.31 -9.86
N ARG A 138 -9.85 -20.69 -10.55
CA ARG A 138 -9.82 -21.65 -11.67
C ARG A 138 -9.04 -21.13 -12.88
N ALA A 139 -9.19 -19.84 -13.21
CA ALA A 139 -8.48 -19.24 -14.35
C ALA A 139 -6.95 -19.36 -14.26
N GLY A 140 -6.37 -19.16 -13.07
CA GLY A 140 -4.93 -19.35 -12.85
C GLY A 140 -4.53 -20.82 -12.98
N LEU A 141 -5.33 -21.73 -12.41
CA LEU A 141 -5.07 -23.18 -12.44
C LEU A 141 -5.15 -23.77 -13.86
N HIS A 142 -6.11 -23.34 -14.69
CA HIS A 142 -6.18 -23.75 -16.10
C HIS A 142 -4.90 -23.37 -16.86
N LYS A 143 -4.43 -22.12 -16.73
CA LYS A 143 -3.19 -21.66 -17.38
C LYS A 143 -1.98 -22.51 -16.98
N LEU A 144 -1.93 -22.91 -15.71
CA LEU A 144 -0.86 -23.77 -15.19
C LEU A 144 -0.99 -25.21 -15.69
N HIS A 145 -2.20 -25.78 -15.71
CA HIS A 145 -2.45 -27.14 -16.17
C HIS A 145 -2.19 -27.31 -17.67
N GLU A 146 -2.60 -26.34 -18.49
CA GLU A 146 -2.34 -26.31 -19.93
C GLU A 146 -0.82 -26.43 -20.21
N LYS A 147 0.00 -25.75 -19.42
CA LYS A 147 1.46 -25.78 -19.56
C LYS A 147 2.11 -27.00 -18.90
N TYR A 148 1.56 -27.46 -17.77
CA TYR A 148 2.12 -28.51 -16.93
C TYR A 148 1.04 -29.52 -16.52
N PRO A 149 0.60 -30.41 -17.43
CA PRO A 149 -0.56 -31.27 -17.21
C PRO A 149 -0.37 -32.32 -16.11
N ASN A 150 0.88 -32.60 -15.72
CA ASN A 150 1.20 -33.54 -14.64
C ASN A 150 1.20 -32.90 -13.24
N TRP A 151 1.02 -31.58 -13.14
CA TRP A 151 0.95 -30.89 -11.86
C TRP A 151 -0.39 -31.16 -11.17
N ILE A 152 -0.34 -31.36 -9.86
CA ILE A 152 -1.46 -31.76 -9.02
C ILE A 152 -1.79 -30.61 -8.07
N PHE A 153 -3.00 -30.07 -8.19
CA PHE A 153 -3.48 -28.95 -7.36
C PHE A 153 -4.45 -29.47 -6.29
N LYS A 154 -4.15 -29.27 -5.01
CA LYS A 154 -4.99 -29.71 -3.89
C LYS A 154 -5.42 -28.52 -3.03
N PRO A 155 -6.73 -28.30 -2.81
CA PRO A 155 -7.18 -27.22 -1.97
C PRO A 155 -7.04 -27.58 -0.49
N ILE A 156 -6.51 -26.66 0.30
CA ILE A 156 -6.45 -26.73 1.75
C ILE A 156 -7.48 -25.75 2.31
N LYS A 157 -8.65 -26.28 2.69
CA LYS A 157 -9.71 -25.48 3.32
C LYS A 157 -9.26 -25.00 4.70
N LEU A 158 -9.22 -23.69 4.88
CA LEU A 158 -8.87 -23.04 6.13
C LEU A 158 -10.12 -22.81 6.97
N ASN A 159 -9.94 -22.73 8.29
CA ASN A 159 -11.01 -22.39 9.24
C ASN A 159 -10.90 -20.93 9.69
N VAL A 160 -10.64 -20.03 8.73
CA VAL A 160 -10.55 -18.58 8.92
C VAL A 160 -10.98 -17.90 7.62
N ASP A 161 -11.67 -16.77 7.72
CA ASP A 161 -11.95 -15.90 6.58
C ASP A 161 -10.74 -15.00 6.27
N PHE A 162 -10.69 -14.47 5.05
CA PHE A 162 -9.57 -13.68 4.58
C PHE A 162 -9.34 -12.41 5.43
N ASP A 163 -10.40 -11.68 5.77
CA ASP A 163 -10.28 -10.43 6.54
C ASP A 163 -9.78 -10.68 7.96
N SER A 164 -10.30 -11.73 8.62
CA SER A 164 -9.80 -12.18 9.92
C SER A 164 -8.32 -12.60 9.87
N ALA A 165 -7.89 -13.25 8.79
CA ALA A 165 -6.50 -13.61 8.60
C ALA A 165 -5.61 -12.37 8.41
N VAL A 166 -6.02 -11.42 7.56
CA VAL A 166 -5.31 -10.14 7.36
C VAL A 166 -5.22 -9.35 8.66
N ASN A 167 -6.32 -9.21 9.40
CA ASN A 167 -6.34 -8.51 10.68
C ASN A 167 -5.47 -9.20 11.74
N GLY A 168 -5.44 -10.53 11.72
CA GLY A 168 -4.58 -11.33 12.59
C GLY A 168 -3.08 -11.19 12.29
N GLN A 169 -2.75 -10.95 11.02
CA GLN A 169 -1.39 -10.75 10.52
C GLN A 169 -0.91 -9.30 10.68
N TYR A 170 -1.82 -8.33 10.60
CA TYR A 170 -1.54 -6.92 10.78
C TYR A 170 -1.61 -6.54 12.27
N LYS A 171 -0.46 -6.59 12.95
CA LYS A 171 -0.32 -6.29 14.39
C LYS A 171 0.48 -4.99 14.59
N PRO A 172 -0.12 -3.79 14.48
CA PRO A 172 0.61 -2.52 14.46
C PRO A 172 1.50 -2.30 15.70
N ASP A 173 1.07 -2.71 16.89
CA ASP A 173 1.85 -2.55 18.13
C ASP A 173 2.97 -3.61 18.31
N SER A 174 2.94 -4.67 17.50
CA SER A 174 3.87 -5.81 17.60
C SER A 174 4.00 -6.49 16.23
N SER A 175 4.42 -5.72 15.22
CA SER A 175 4.44 -6.16 13.83
C SER A 175 5.26 -7.44 13.66
N ILE A 176 4.66 -8.44 13.03
CA ILE A 176 5.28 -9.75 12.71
C ILE A 176 5.57 -9.91 11.20
N ASN A 177 5.26 -8.88 10.42
CA ASN A 177 5.37 -8.84 8.97
C ASN A 177 6.18 -7.60 8.56
N PHE A 178 7.28 -7.80 7.83
CA PHE A 178 8.22 -6.75 7.45
C PHE A 178 8.42 -6.67 5.93
N VAL A 179 8.80 -5.47 5.49
CA VAL A 179 9.31 -5.17 4.15
C VAL A 179 10.69 -4.51 4.25
N PRO A 180 11.55 -4.58 3.22
CA PRO A 180 12.79 -3.82 3.20
C PRO A 180 12.53 -2.33 3.38
N ALA A 181 13.36 -1.62 4.15
CA ALA A 181 13.24 -0.18 4.36
C ALA A 181 13.34 0.64 3.06
N THR A 182 13.99 0.07 2.04
CA THR A 182 14.13 0.63 0.68
C THR A 182 12.92 0.39 -0.20
N SER A 183 11.89 -0.31 0.28
CA SER A 183 10.66 -0.54 -0.48
C SER A 183 9.90 0.77 -0.68
N GLU A 184 8.95 0.78 -1.61
CA GLU A 184 8.00 1.89 -1.79
C GLU A 184 7.23 2.18 -0.50
N ASP A 185 6.87 3.44 -0.28
CA ASP A 185 6.24 3.89 0.96
C ASP A 185 4.84 3.29 1.18
N ALA A 186 4.09 3.05 0.09
CA ALA A 186 2.79 2.36 0.11
C ALA A 186 2.86 0.93 0.72
N LEU A 187 4.06 0.34 0.80
CA LEU A 187 4.27 -1.01 1.33
C LEU A 187 4.60 -1.00 2.82
N LYS A 188 4.78 0.18 3.42
CA LYS A 188 5.23 0.35 4.81
C LYS A 188 4.05 0.75 5.69
N SER A 189 3.98 0.17 6.89
CA SER A 189 2.94 0.50 7.86
C SER A 189 3.09 1.95 8.35
N THR A 190 1.99 2.67 8.41
CA THR A 190 1.91 4.06 8.89
C THR A 190 1.28 4.16 10.28
N SER A 191 1.15 3.01 10.97
CA SER A 191 0.69 2.97 12.35
C SER A 191 1.59 3.82 13.25
N SER A 192 1.05 4.34 14.34
CA SER A 192 1.82 5.17 15.28
C SER A 192 3.02 4.47 15.93
N ALA A 193 3.05 3.13 15.91
CA ALA A 193 4.17 2.33 16.41
C ALA A 193 5.23 2.01 15.33
N ASP A 194 4.92 2.28 14.05
CA ASP A 194 5.74 1.95 12.89
C ASP A 194 6.25 3.18 12.13
N PHE A 195 5.62 4.35 12.34
CA PHE A 195 5.98 5.60 11.67
C PHE A 195 6.11 6.75 12.68
N ASN A 196 7.26 7.42 12.67
CA ASN A 196 7.50 8.60 13.47
C ASN A 196 7.11 9.85 12.67
N LYS A 197 5.91 10.37 12.94
CA LYS A 197 5.43 11.61 12.32
C LYS A 197 6.32 12.82 12.60
N GLU A 198 7.07 12.86 13.70
CA GLU A 198 7.88 14.02 14.05
C GLU A 198 9.17 14.10 13.22
N THR A 199 9.75 12.94 12.91
CA THR A 199 10.96 12.84 12.06
C THR A 199 10.64 12.53 10.60
N ASN A 200 9.38 12.22 10.29
CA ASN A 200 8.93 11.76 8.97
C ASN A 200 9.58 10.45 8.51
N GLU A 201 9.90 9.55 9.44
CA GLU A 201 10.64 8.32 9.17
C GLU A 201 9.90 7.08 9.67
N TRP A 202 10.02 5.98 8.92
CA TRP A 202 9.61 4.66 9.41
C TRP A 202 10.57 4.13 10.47
N ILE A 203 10.00 3.54 11.50
CA ILE A 203 10.74 2.94 12.61
C ILE A 203 11.27 1.58 12.17
N GLN A 204 12.59 1.44 12.13
CA GLN A 204 13.23 0.15 11.86
C GLN A 204 12.88 -0.86 12.97
N LYS A 205 12.39 -2.01 12.56
CA LYS A 205 12.13 -3.15 13.46
C LYS A 205 13.37 -4.03 13.59
N GLU A 206 14.11 -4.14 12.49
CA GLU A 206 15.43 -4.74 12.39
C GLU A 206 16.28 -3.90 11.41
N TYR A 207 17.60 -4.09 11.41
CA TYR A 207 18.46 -3.33 10.50
C TYR A 207 18.04 -3.54 9.04
N GLY A 208 17.59 -2.46 8.38
CA GLY A 208 17.12 -2.49 7.00
C GLY A 208 15.68 -2.99 6.79
N TRP A 209 14.90 -3.21 7.86
CA TRP A 209 13.52 -3.72 7.80
C TRP A 209 12.55 -2.84 8.58
N VAL A 210 11.39 -2.58 7.98
CA VAL A 210 10.29 -1.82 8.58
C VAL A 210 9.00 -2.64 8.53
N ALA A 211 8.01 -2.29 9.35
CA ALA A 211 6.73 -2.98 9.35
C ALA A 211 6.01 -2.83 8.01
N ALA A 212 5.40 -3.94 7.55
CA ALA A 212 4.63 -3.98 6.32
C ALA A 212 3.25 -3.33 6.48
N SER A 213 2.76 -2.65 5.44
CA SER A 213 1.39 -2.12 5.40
C SER A 213 0.35 -3.24 5.41
N LYS A 214 -0.88 -2.94 5.81
CA LYS A 214 -1.96 -3.93 5.86
C LYS A 214 -2.29 -4.44 4.45
N GLU A 215 -2.18 -3.54 3.47
CA GLU A 215 -2.48 -3.75 2.06
C GLU A 215 -1.49 -4.73 1.44
N ILE A 216 -0.19 -4.57 1.68
CA ILE A 216 0.80 -5.54 1.16
C ILE A 216 0.67 -6.90 1.85
N ILE A 217 0.36 -6.93 3.15
CA ILE A 217 0.08 -8.19 3.86
C ILE A 217 -1.12 -8.90 3.21
N ALA A 218 -2.21 -8.17 2.93
CA ALA A 218 -3.38 -8.74 2.26
C ALA A 218 -3.04 -9.28 0.86
N HIS A 219 -2.29 -8.52 0.06
CA HIS A 219 -1.86 -8.97 -1.26
C HIS A 219 -1.02 -10.25 -1.20
N GLN A 220 -0.09 -10.37 -0.25
CA GLN A 220 0.72 -11.57 -0.06
C GLN A 220 -0.05 -12.75 0.55
N LEU A 221 -1.14 -12.50 1.28
CA LEU A 221 -2.03 -13.55 1.78
C LEU A 221 -2.92 -14.13 0.68
N ASP A 222 -3.31 -13.36 -0.33
CA ASP A 222 -4.25 -13.83 -1.35
C ASP A 222 -3.58 -14.85 -2.29
N PRO A 223 -3.94 -16.14 -2.25
CA PRO A 223 -3.23 -17.17 -3.01
C PRO A 223 -3.43 -17.02 -4.52
N ARG A 224 -4.51 -16.34 -4.95
CA ARG A 224 -4.84 -16.13 -6.37
C ARG A 224 -3.80 -15.27 -7.07
N ASN A 225 -3.12 -14.39 -6.34
CA ASN A 225 -2.06 -13.52 -6.85
C ASN A 225 -0.80 -14.29 -7.27
N PHE A 226 -0.70 -15.58 -6.91
CA PHE A 226 0.51 -16.38 -7.12
C PHE A 226 0.26 -17.66 -7.89
N LEU A 227 -0.88 -17.76 -8.58
CA LEU A 227 -1.20 -18.87 -9.49
C LEU A 227 -0.57 -18.62 -10.87
N ASP A 228 0.75 -18.47 -10.87
CA ASP A 228 1.58 -18.33 -12.07
C ASP A 228 2.79 -19.28 -12.02
N GLU A 229 3.46 -19.45 -13.16
CA GLU A 229 4.51 -20.47 -13.33
C GLU A 229 5.68 -20.34 -12.35
N GLN A 230 5.95 -19.16 -11.80
CA GLN A 230 7.12 -18.92 -10.94
C GLN A 230 6.73 -18.90 -9.47
N HIS A 231 5.58 -18.30 -9.14
CA HIS A 231 5.20 -18.05 -7.76
C HIS A 231 4.33 -19.15 -7.14
N ILE A 232 3.83 -20.11 -7.91
CA ILE A 232 3.05 -21.24 -7.39
C ILE A 232 3.86 -22.17 -6.48
N PHE A 233 5.19 -22.22 -6.62
CA PHE A 233 6.05 -23.08 -5.79
C PHE A 233 6.05 -22.70 -4.31
N GLN A 234 5.54 -21.53 -3.94
CA GLN A 234 5.26 -21.24 -2.52
C GLN A 234 4.21 -22.18 -1.91
N PHE A 235 3.40 -22.83 -2.76
CA PHE A 235 2.41 -23.83 -2.39
C PHE A 235 2.91 -25.27 -2.60
N GLU A 236 4.15 -25.49 -3.08
CA GLU A 236 4.66 -26.85 -3.30
C GLU A 236 4.73 -27.62 -1.98
N SER A 237 4.21 -28.86 -2.01
CA SER A 237 4.15 -29.76 -0.86
C SER A 237 5.56 -30.17 -0.43
N LEU A 238 5.92 -29.78 0.79
CA LEU A 238 7.15 -30.22 1.46
C LEU A 238 6.96 -31.57 2.17
N SER A 239 5.74 -32.11 2.19
CA SER A 239 5.44 -33.43 2.72
C SER A 239 5.83 -34.53 1.72
N TYR A 240 6.15 -35.72 2.24
CA TYR A 240 6.41 -36.87 1.40
C TYR A 240 5.12 -37.36 0.74
N ASN A 241 5.11 -37.39 -0.60
CA ASN A 241 4.08 -38.04 -1.40
C ASN A 241 4.76 -39.02 -2.39
N PRO A 242 4.64 -40.34 -2.18
CA PRO A 242 5.31 -41.34 -3.00
C PRO A 242 4.81 -41.38 -4.46
N ASP A 243 3.59 -40.90 -4.73
CA ASP A 243 3.00 -40.89 -6.08
C ASP A 243 3.60 -39.76 -6.95
N VAL A 244 4.17 -38.75 -6.29
CA VAL A 244 4.78 -37.57 -6.94
C VAL A 244 6.30 -37.67 -6.88
N GLN A 245 6.83 -37.99 -5.69
CA GLN A 245 8.26 -37.94 -5.39
C GLN A 245 8.90 -39.32 -5.55
N ASN A 246 8.97 -39.77 -6.81
CA ASN A 246 9.44 -41.10 -7.16
C ASN A 246 10.97 -41.21 -7.25
N TRP A 247 11.45 -42.46 -7.38
CA TRP A 247 12.87 -42.79 -7.48
C TRP A 247 13.62 -42.05 -8.59
N GLN A 248 13.02 -41.93 -9.78
CA GLN A 248 13.66 -41.25 -10.91
C GLN A 248 13.89 -39.78 -10.60
N GLY A 249 12.90 -39.09 -10.03
CA GLY A 249 13.09 -37.70 -9.63
C GLY A 249 14.12 -37.53 -8.52
N ILE A 250 14.24 -38.49 -7.58
CA ILE A 250 15.33 -38.49 -6.58
C ILE A 250 16.69 -38.58 -7.28
N ARG A 251 16.86 -39.50 -8.24
CA ARG A 251 18.12 -39.63 -9.00
C ARG A 251 18.43 -38.38 -9.81
N ASN A 252 17.42 -37.74 -10.42
CA ASN A 252 17.60 -36.49 -11.16
C ASN A 252 18.11 -35.37 -10.24
N GLN A 253 17.55 -35.24 -9.03
CA GLN A 253 17.97 -34.22 -8.05
C GLN A 253 19.38 -34.43 -7.52
N LEU A 254 19.84 -35.68 -7.45
CA LEU A 254 21.19 -36.01 -7.00
C LEU A 254 22.24 -35.84 -8.09
N ALA A 255 21.83 -35.79 -9.36
CA ALA A 255 22.73 -35.79 -10.51
C ALA A 255 23.73 -34.64 -10.44
N GLY A 256 25.02 -34.95 -10.60
CA GLY A 256 26.08 -33.93 -10.56
C GLY A 256 26.45 -33.40 -9.17
N THR A 257 25.93 -34.02 -8.09
CA THR A 257 26.35 -33.75 -6.71
C THR A 257 27.29 -34.85 -6.20
N PHE A 258 27.97 -34.62 -5.07
CA PHE A 258 28.75 -35.66 -4.37
C PHE A 258 27.90 -36.84 -3.87
N MET A 259 26.57 -36.68 -3.87
CA MET A 259 25.59 -37.69 -3.49
C MET A 259 24.98 -38.39 -4.71
N ASP A 260 25.56 -38.25 -5.91
CA ASP A 260 25.07 -38.88 -7.13
C ASP A 260 25.34 -40.40 -7.15
N SER A 261 24.55 -41.15 -6.38
CA SER A 261 24.56 -42.61 -6.37
C SER A 261 23.19 -43.20 -6.01
N ASP A 262 22.98 -44.47 -6.37
CA ASP A 262 21.80 -45.24 -5.94
C ASP A 262 21.77 -45.44 -4.42
N GLU A 263 22.94 -45.46 -3.76
CA GLU A 263 23.05 -45.54 -2.31
C GLU A 263 22.42 -44.30 -1.64
N TYR A 264 22.82 -43.09 -2.05
CA TYR A 264 22.24 -41.86 -1.52
C TYR A 264 20.78 -41.70 -1.89
N ALA A 265 20.38 -42.11 -3.11
CA ALA A 265 18.98 -42.10 -3.50
C ALA A 265 18.12 -42.97 -2.58
N ASN A 266 18.61 -44.17 -2.22
CA ASN A 266 17.95 -45.02 -1.24
C ASN A 266 17.94 -44.41 0.17
N ILE A 267 19.01 -43.73 0.58
CA ILE A 267 19.04 -43.02 1.86
C ILE A 267 17.95 -41.92 1.90
N PHE A 268 17.86 -41.06 0.89
CA PHE A 268 16.86 -39.99 0.82
C PHE A 268 15.43 -40.52 0.71
N TYR A 269 15.21 -41.58 -0.08
CA TYR A 269 13.92 -42.26 -0.13
C TYR A 269 13.48 -42.75 1.25
N ASN A 270 14.37 -43.46 1.96
CA ASN A 270 14.05 -43.98 3.29
C ASN A 270 13.93 -42.86 4.34
N ALA A 271 14.69 -41.78 4.20
CA ALA A 271 14.55 -40.59 5.04
C ALA A 271 13.17 -39.98 4.88
N ALA A 272 12.70 -39.79 3.64
CA ALA A 272 11.37 -39.29 3.35
C ALA A 272 10.26 -40.17 3.91
N VAL A 273 10.35 -41.49 3.75
CA VAL A 273 9.40 -42.45 4.34
C VAL A 273 9.36 -42.34 5.86
N THR A 274 10.51 -42.13 6.51
CA THR A 274 10.62 -42.09 7.98
C THR A 274 10.18 -40.75 8.56
N SER A 275 10.55 -39.65 7.92
CA SER A 275 10.29 -38.30 8.43
C SER A 275 9.00 -37.69 7.91
N ALA A 276 8.36 -38.30 6.90
CA ALA A 276 7.24 -37.73 6.14
C ALA A 276 7.58 -36.39 5.42
N VAL A 277 8.86 -36.14 5.16
CA VAL A 277 9.35 -34.94 4.45
C VAL A 277 9.74 -35.29 3.01
N SER A 278 9.42 -34.41 2.07
CA SER A 278 9.75 -34.55 0.65
C SER A 278 11.26 -34.82 0.45
N PRO A 279 11.64 -35.89 -0.28
CA PRO A 279 13.04 -36.16 -0.59
C PRO A 279 13.65 -35.07 -1.47
N TYR A 280 12.86 -34.39 -2.30
CA TYR A 280 13.33 -33.28 -3.13
C TYR A 280 13.71 -32.09 -2.26
N HIS A 281 12.87 -31.77 -1.27
CA HIS A 281 13.19 -30.74 -0.27
C HIS A 281 14.44 -31.09 0.54
N LEU A 282 14.56 -32.35 0.99
CA LEU A 282 15.73 -32.81 1.75
C LEU A 282 17.01 -32.67 0.93
N ILE A 283 17.01 -33.08 -0.34
CA ILE A 283 18.18 -33.00 -1.23
C ILE A 283 18.56 -31.54 -1.46
N ALA A 284 17.59 -30.68 -1.82
CA ALA A 284 17.83 -29.25 -2.04
C ALA A 284 18.42 -28.57 -0.79
N ARG A 285 17.93 -28.92 0.41
CA ARG A 285 18.50 -28.44 1.67
C ARG A 285 19.93 -28.90 1.87
N VAL A 286 20.25 -30.18 1.67
CA VAL A 286 21.64 -30.66 1.78
C VAL A 286 22.54 -29.91 0.80
N ILE A 287 22.13 -29.73 -0.46
CA ILE A 287 22.92 -28.99 -1.46
C ILE A 287 23.18 -27.54 -1.01
N GLN A 288 22.17 -26.87 -0.46
CA GLN A 288 22.31 -25.52 0.07
C GLN A 288 23.26 -25.45 1.28
N GLU A 289 23.16 -26.42 2.20
CA GLU A 289 23.89 -26.43 3.47
C GLU A 289 25.34 -26.89 3.33
N VAL A 290 25.60 -27.91 2.52
CA VAL A 290 26.91 -28.56 2.42
C VAL A 290 27.55 -28.47 1.05
N SER A 291 26.98 -27.68 0.13
CA SER A 291 27.42 -27.53 -1.28
C SER A 291 27.20 -28.78 -2.13
N PRO A 292 27.00 -28.64 -3.46
CA PRO A 292 26.96 -29.77 -4.39
C PRO A 292 28.20 -30.68 -4.32
N ASN A 293 29.34 -30.16 -3.85
CA ASN A 293 30.61 -30.90 -3.75
C ASN A 293 30.86 -31.51 -2.36
N GLY A 294 29.94 -31.34 -1.42
CA GLY A 294 30.14 -31.71 -0.02
C GLY A 294 31.02 -30.72 0.75
N SER A 295 31.15 -30.99 2.04
CA SER A 295 31.81 -30.11 3.02
C SER A 295 32.49 -30.91 4.12
N GLY A 296 33.22 -30.24 5.01
CA GLY A 296 33.77 -30.86 6.21
C GLY A 296 32.70 -31.47 7.14
N SER A 297 31.47 -30.95 7.13
CA SER A 297 30.36 -31.49 7.93
C SER A 297 29.78 -32.79 7.34
N SER A 298 29.98 -33.07 6.05
CA SER A 298 29.48 -34.29 5.37
C SER A 298 30.57 -35.31 5.03
N SER A 299 31.85 -35.01 5.29
CA SER A 299 32.96 -35.87 4.87
C SER A 299 33.25 -37.05 5.82
N GLY A 300 32.88 -36.94 7.10
CA GLY A 300 33.28 -37.91 8.13
C GLY A 300 34.76 -37.85 8.52
N THR A 301 35.51 -36.86 8.04
CA THR A 301 36.97 -36.75 8.21
C THR A 301 37.41 -35.49 8.95
N TYR A 302 36.48 -34.72 9.51
CA TYR A 302 36.79 -33.45 10.17
C TYR A 302 37.57 -33.69 11.48
N PRO A 303 38.73 -33.04 11.68
CA PRO A 303 39.61 -33.32 12.83
C PRO A 303 38.93 -33.17 14.20
N GLY A 304 39.11 -34.17 15.07
CA GLY A 304 38.59 -34.18 16.45
C GLY A 304 37.14 -34.64 16.62
N VAL A 305 36.43 -34.89 15.51
CA VAL A 305 35.06 -35.41 15.43
C VAL A 305 34.92 -36.36 14.23
N GLU A 306 35.96 -37.14 13.95
CA GLU A 306 36.01 -38.08 12.83
C GLU A 306 34.94 -39.18 12.96
N GLY A 307 34.41 -39.64 11.83
CA GLY A 307 33.37 -40.67 11.75
C GLY A 307 31.94 -40.19 12.00
N TYR A 308 31.73 -38.89 12.23
CA TYR A 308 30.40 -38.28 12.37
C TYR A 308 30.06 -37.40 11.18
N TYR A 309 28.76 -37.29 10.90
CA TYR A 309 28.23 -36.62 9.73
C TYR A 309 27.09 -35.68 10.12
N ASN A 310 27.00 -34.53 9.46
CA ASN A 310 25.91 -33.57 9.60
C ASN A 310 25.59 -32.95 8.23
N PHE A 311 24.63 -33.54 7.52
CA PHE A 311 24.26 -33.14 6.16
C PHE A 311 23.37 -31.87 6.09
N TYR A 312 22.90 -31.38 7.24
CA TYR A 312 21.99 -30.21 7.33
C TYR A 312 22.54 -29.10 8.22
N ASN A 313 23.82 -29.16 8.63
CA ASN A 313 24.46 -28.21 9.54
C ASN A 313 23.64 -27.92 10.83
N ILE A 314 22.92 -28.93 11.34
CA ILE A 314 22.11 -28.76 12.56
C ILE A 314 23.03 -28.44 13.75
N ALA A 315 22.70 -27.39 14.50
CA ALA A 315 23.50 -26.85 15.60
C ALA A 315 24.92 -26.36 15.22
N ALA A 316 25.14 -26.02 13.93
CA ALA A 316 26.39 -25.45 13.46
C ALA A 316 26.44 -23.92 13.70
N TYR A 317 26.88 -23.50 14.87
CA TYR A 317 27.04 -22.08 15.21
C TYR A 317 28.31 -21.85 16.04
N GLY A 318 28.76 -20.59 16.12
CA GLY A 318 29.94 -20.20 16.90
C GLY A 318 31.20 -20.05 16.05
N ALA A 319 32.37 -20.15 16.70
CA ALA A 319 33.67 -19.86 16.08
C ALA A 319 34.13 -20.92 15.07
N ASP A 320 33.75 -22.19 15.29
CA ASP A 320 33.89 -23.28 14.32
C ASP A 320 32.54 -24.01 14.18
N PRO A 321 31.66 -23.52 13.28
CA PRO A 321 30.34 -24.09 13.08
C PRO A 321 30.35 -25.57 12.69
N ILE A 322 31.33 -26.01 11.88
CA ILE A 322 31.42 -27.41 11.43
C ILE A 322 31.73 -28.33 12.61
N TYR A 323 32.71 -27.95 13.44
CA TYR A 323 33.05 -28.71 14.63
C TYR A 323 31.87 -28.82 15.60
N GLU A 324 31.20 -27.71 15.91
CA GLU A 324 30.09 -27.71 16.88
C GLU A 324 28.88 -28.51 16.34
N GLY A 325 28.57 -28.41 15.05
CA GLY A 325 27.53 -29.22 14.42
C GLY A 325 27.85 -30.71 14.43
N LEU A 326 29.11 -31.11 14.23
CA LEU A 326 29.55 -32.52 14.29
C LEU A 326 29.65 -33.05 15.72
N LYS A 327 29.98 -32.20 16.69
CA LYS A 327 29.91 -32.52 18.10
C LYS A 327 28.48 -32.76 18.56
N PHE A 328 27.51 -31.97 18.09
CA PHE A 328 26.09 -32.28 18.27
C PHE A 328 25.72 -33.62 17.62
N ALA A 329 26.16 -33.86 16.39
CA ALA A 329 25.94 -35.13 15.69
C ALA A 329 26.46 -36.37 16.47
N ARG A 330 27.53 -36.19 17.25
CA ARG A 330 28.09 -37.21 18.15
C ARG A 330 27.33 -37.34 19.48
N ASP A 331 27.11 -36.23 20.16
CA ASP A 331 26.72 -36.21 21.58
C ASP A 331 25.21 -35.97 21.81
N GLY A 332 24.53 -35.34 20.84
CA GLY A 332 23.13 -34.91 20.92
C GLY A 332 22.86 -33.99 22.11
N TYR A 333 21.66 -34.11 22.69
CA TYR A 333 21.26 -33.47 23.93
C TYR A 333 21.50 -34.40 25.12
N PRO A 334 22.53 -34.19 25.97
CA PRO A 334 22.88 -35.14 27.04
C PRO A 334 21.76 -35.35 28.07
N LYS A 335 20.88 -34.36 28.23
CA LYS A 335 19.75 -34.39 29.17
C LYS A 335 18.47 -34.99 28.58
N TYR A 336 18.42 -35.23 27.27
CA TYR A 336 17.20 -35.67 26.56
C TYR A 336 17.48 -36.89 25.66
N PRO A 337 17.82 -38.06 26.25
CA PRO A 337 18.20 -39.25 25.49
C PRO A 337 17.08 -39.75 24.57
N ALA A 338 15.81 -39.58 24.94
CA ALA A 338 14.67 -39.93 24.08
C ALA A 338 14.59 -39.07 22.81
N VAL A 339 15.01 -37.80 22.87
CA VAL A 339 15.12 -36.95 21.68
C VAL A 339 16.23 -37.46 20.79
N ASN A 340 17.40 -37.75 21.37
CA ASN A 340 18.55 -38.29 20.64
C ASN A 340 18.22 -39.60 19.91
N GLU A 341 17.49 -40.50 20.56
CA GLU A 341 17.02 -41.74 19.96
C GLU A 341 16.09 -41.47 18.77
N ARG A 342 15.12 -40.55 18.93
CA ARG A 342 14.17 -40.16 17.87
C ARG A 342 14.86 -39.59 16.64
N ILE A 343 15.88 -38.74 16.82
CA ILE A 343 16.64 -38.13 15.73
C ILE A 343 17.90 -38.94 15.37
N LEU A 344 18.02 -40.20 15.82
CA LEU A 344 19.09 -41.13 15.44
C LEU A 344 20.52 -40.69 15.80
N ILE A 345 20.72 -39.92 16.87
CA ILE A 345 22.05 -39.66 17.43
C ILE A 345 22.61 -40.96 18.05
N PRO A 346 23.90 -41.30 17.86
CA PRO A 346 24.89 -40.55 17.09
C PRO A 346 24.72 -40.72 15.56
N TRP A 347 24.99 -39.65 14.81
CA TRP A 347 25.05 -39.67 13.34
C TRP A 347 26.42 -40.13 12.84
N ASN A 348 26.75 -41.39 13.12
CA ASN A 348 28.03 -42.01 12.78
C ASN A 348 28.04 -42.69 11.39
N THR A 349 27.03 -42.43 10.56
CA THR A 349 26.94 -42.84 9.15
C THR A 349 26.18 -41.75 8.37
N PRO A 350 26.40 -41.64 7.04
CA PRO A 350 25.61 -40.75 6.19
C PRO A 350 24.10 -41.01 6.31
N GLU A 351 23.70 -42.28 6.32
CA GLU A 351 22.29 -42.68 6.44
C GLU A 351 21.64 -42.17 7.74
N ARG A 352 22.30 -42.35 8.89
CA ARG A 352 21.76 -41.87 10.18
C ARG A 352 21.69 -40.35 10.23
N SER A 353 22.68 -39.66 9.67
CA SER A 353 22.70 -38.20 9.60
C SER A 353 21.56 -37.64 8.75
N ILE A 354 21.39 -38.19 7.54
CA ILE A 354 20.34 -37.76 6.61
C ILE A 354 18.95 -38.07 7.18
N LYS A 355 18.71 -39.31 7.66
CA LYS A 355 17.43 -39.68 8.26
C LYS A 355 17.13 -38.90 9.54
N GLY A 356 18.11 -38.81 10.44
CA GLY A 356 17.97 -38.13 11.73
C GLY A 356 17.74 -36.64 11.59
N GLY A 357 18.50 -36.00 10.69
CA GLY A 357 18.31 -34.61 10.32
C GLY A 357 16.98 -34.36 9.62
N ALA A 358 16.51 -35.26 8.74
CA ALA A 358 15.18 -35.14 8.13
C ALA A 358 14.05 -35.19 9.16
N ILE A 359 14.15 -36.07 10.19
CA ILE A 359 13.19 -36.11 11.31
C ILE A 359 13.24 -34.80 12.10
N PHE A 360 14.45 -34.28 12.35
CA PHE A 360 14.64 -33.00 13.05
C PHE A 360 13.98 -31.85 12.29
N LEU A 361 14.26 -31.71 10.99
CA LEU A 361 13.70 -30.66 10.14
C LEU A 361 12.18 -30.77 9.95
N GLY A 362 11.66 -31.99 9.84
CA GLY A 362 10.24 -32.22 9.64
C GLY A 362 9.39 -31.88 10.86
N ASN A 363 9.94 -32.00 12.07
CA ASN A 363 9.18 -31.95 13.32
C ASN A 363 8.51 -30.58 13.58
N ASP A 364 9.22 -29.49 13.33
CA ASP A 364 8.77 -28.18 13.81
C ASP A 364 7.74 -27.54 12.87
N TYR A 365 7.89 -27.73 11.55
CA TYR A 365 7.03 -27.08 10.55
C TYR A 365 6.25 -28.08 9.68
N ILE A 366 6.95 -28.94 8.92
CA ILE A 366 6.33 -29.75 7.85
C ILE A 366 5.28 -30.72 8.42
N ASN A 367 5.63 -31.44 9.49
CA ASN A 367 4.72 -32.38 10.15
C ASN A 367 3.76 -31.68 11.13
N ASN A 368 3.95 -30.38 11.33
CA ASN A 368 3.11 -29.54 12.17
C ASN A 368 2.31 -28.57 11.29
N LEU A 369 1.63 -29.08 10.25
CA LEU A 369 0.72 -28.28 9.44
C LEU A 369 1.34 -27.01 8.79
N GLN A 370 2.64 -26.99 8.53
CA GLN A 370 3.33 -25.94 7.79
C GLN A 370 4.23 -26.55 6.71
N ASN A 371 3.60 -27.30 5.82
CA ASN A 371 4.23 -28.09 4.77
C ASN A 371 4.28 -27.39 3.40
N THR A 372 4.23 -26.06 3.38
CA THR A 372 4.53 -25.21 2.20
C THR A 372 5.22 -23.94 2.69
N LEU A 373 5.94 -23.22 1.82
CA LEU A 373 6.54 -21.93 2.17
C LEU A 373 5.48 -20.92 2.61
N TYR A 374 4.31 -20.95 1.97
CA TYR A 374 3.16 -20.13 2.33
C TYR A 374 2.67 -20.42 3.76
N PHE A 375 2.48 -21.69 4.15
CA PHE A 375 2.04 -22.03 5.51
C PHE A 375 3.13 -21.77 6.55
N GLN A 376 4.41 -21.91 6.20
CA GLN A 376 5.53 -21.53 7.06
C GLN A 376 5.55 -20.02 7.32
N LYS A 377 5.23 -19.21 6.32
CA LYS A 377 5.16 -17.75 6.45
C LYS A 377 3.96 -17.27 7.25
N PHE A 378 2.77 -17.79 6.96
CA PHE A 378 1.52 -17.21 7.45
C PHE A 378 0.87 -17.97 8.60
N ASP A 379 1.32 -19.18 8.93
CA ASP A 379 0.86 -19.93 10.10
C ASP A 379 -0.68 -20.05 10.21
N LEU A 380 -1.36 -20.32 9.10
CA LEU A 380 -2.82 -20.25 9.00
C LEU A 380 -3.55 -21.48 9.59
N ARG A 381 -2.83 -22.40 10.25
CA ARG A 381 -3.37 -23.69 10.72
C ARG A 381 -3.19 -23.97 12.22
N HIS A 382 -2.57 -23.07 12.98
CA HIS A 382 -2.37 -23.22 14.44
C HIS A 382 -3.25 -22.33 15.32
N GLY A 383 -4.12 -21.52 14.73
CA GLY A 383 -5.03 -20.62 15.44
C GLY A 383 -4.72 -19.14 15.20
N PRO A 384 -5.49 -18.22 15.81
CA PRO A 384 -5.48 -16.80 15.47
C PRO A 384 -4.25 -16.03 15.98
N ASP A 385 -3.33 -16.69 16.68
CA ASP A 385 -2.17 -16.04 17.27
C ASP A 385 -1.00 -15.92 16.27
N TYR A 386 -0.97 -16.76 15.22
CA TYR A 386 0.06 -16.77 14.16
C TYR A 386 1.49 -16.72 14.70
N TRP A 387 1.75 -17.44 15.79
CA TRP A 387 2.98 -17.34 16.59
C TRP A 387 4.14 -18.16 16.00
N HIS A 388 3.85 -19.12 15.13
CA HIS A 388 4.83 -20.08 14.61
C HIS A 388 5.24 -19.78 13.17
N GLN A 389 5.52 -18.51 12.86
CA GLN A 389 5.99 -18.11 11.53
C GLN A 389 7.49 -18.32 11.39
N TYR A 390 7.91 -18.94 10.28
CA TYR A 390 9.32 -19.19 9.97
C TYR A 390 10.10 -17.91 9.66
N MET A 391 9.41 -16.87 9.15
CA MET A 391 10.03 -15.65 8.64
C MET A 391 9.10 -14.43 8.72
N ALA A 392 9.69 -13.25 8.91
CA ALA A 392 8.96 -11.98 8.99
C ALA A 392 8.80 -11.28 7.64
N ASN A 393 9.73 -11.48 6.69
CA ASN A 393 9.65 -10.88 5.36
C ASN A 393 8.43 -11.38 4.58
N VAL A 394 7.51 -10.48 4.22
CA VAL A 394 6.28 -10.82 3.49
C VAL A 394 6.54 -11.33 2.07
N PHE A 395 7.68 -10.98 1.47
CA PHE A 395 8.07 -11.39 0.13
C PHE A 395 8.85 -12.71 0.09
N ALA A 396 9.19 -13.30 1.24
CA ALA A 396 10.02 -14.49 1.27
C ALA A 396 9.42 -15.68 0.47
N PRO A 397 8.13 -16.06 0.64
CA PRO A 397 7.55 -17.19 -0.10
C PRO A 397 7.68 -17.03 -1.62
N GLN A 398 7.35 -15.85 -2.17
CA GLN A 398 7.42 -15.62 -3.60
C GLN A 398 8.87 -15.61 -4.14
N SER A 399 9.81 -15.05 -3.37
CA SER A 399 11.21 -14.98 -3.79
C SER A 399 11.89 -16.35 -3.79
N GLU A 400 11.57 -17.17 -2.80
CA GLU A 400 12.01 -18.57 -2.70
C GLU A 400 11.32 -19.43 -3.77
N SER A 401 10.03 -19.21 -4.02
CA SER A 401 9.29 -19.86 -5.12
C SER A 401 9.96 -19.67 -6.47
N ARG A 402 10.36 -18.44 -6.80
CA ARG A 402 11.10 -18.15 -8.04
C ARG A 402 12.46 -18.88 -8.09
N THR A 403 13.12 -19.01 -6.95
CA THR A 403 14.39 -19.76 -6.86
C THR A 403 14.17 -21.25 -7.13
N ILE A 404 13.10 -21.83 -6.57
CA ILE A 404 12.70 -23.22 -6.80
C ILE A 404 12.34 -23.45 -8.27
N TYR A 405 11.51 -22.58 -8.85
CA TYR A 405 11.17 -22.63 -10.28
C TYR A 405 12.43 -22.66 -11.16
N ASN A 406 13.36 -21.72 -10.93
CA ASN A 406 14.60 -21.63 -11.70
C ASN A 406 15.47 -22.89 -11.57
N ALA A 407 15.49 -23.53 -10.40
CA ALA A 407 16.19 -24.80 -10.20
C ALA A 407 15.57 -25.91 -11.06
N TYR A 408 14.25 -26.13 -10.95
CA TYR A 408 13.55 -27.14 -11.75
C TYR A 408 13.61 -26.85 -13.26
N ALA A 409 13.55 -25.58 -13.67
CA ALA A 409 13.69 -25.17 -15.06
C ALA A 409 15.07 -25.56 -15.62
N ARG A 410 16.13 -25.26 -14.87
CA ARG A 410 17.52 -25.60 -15.25
C ARG A 410 17.75 -27.10 -15.31
N GLU A 411 17.09 -27.87 -14.45
CA GLU A 411 17.15 -29.33 -14.43
C GLU A 411 16.27 -29.99 -15.51
N GLY A 412 15.40 -29.23 -16.18
CA GLY A 412 14.44 -29.75 -17.13
C GLY A 412 13.32 -30.59 -16.48
N SER A 413 13.06 -30.39 -15.18
CA SER A 413 12.16 -31.21 -14.36
C SER A 413 10.80 -30.54 -14.07
N LEU A 414 10.46 -29.48 -14.82
CA LEU A 414 9.16 -28.81 -14.70
C LEU A 414 7.99 -29.65 -15.21
N THR A 415 8.21 -30.58 -16.15
CA THR A 415 7.15 -31.46 -16.68
C THR A 415 6.82 -32.65 -15.78
N GLU A 416 7.65 -32.90 -14.78
CA GLU A 416 7.42 -33.97 -13.80
C GLU A 416 6.25 -33.63 -12.87
N PRO A 417 5.58 -34.64 -12.28
CA PRO A 417 4.55 -34.39 -11.30
C PRO A 417 5.05 -33.54 -10.13
N LYS A 418 4.23 -32.57 -9.73
CA LYS A 418 4.44 -31.72 -8.55
C LYS A 418 3.11 -31.54 -7.83
N GLU A 419 3.13 -31.52 -6.51
CA GLU A 419 1.93 -31.33 -5.70
C GLU A 419 1.93 -29.93 -5.09
N PHE A 420 0.85 -29.18 -5.32
CA PHE A 420 0.65 -27.84 -4.78
C PHE A 420 -0.54 -27.84 -3.81
N LEU A 421 -0.29 -27.45 -2.56
CA LEU A 421 -1.29 -27.34 -1.50
C LEU A 421 -1.76 -25.88 -1.40
N ILE A 422 -2.86 -25.57 -2.06
CA ILE A 422 -3.34 -24.21 -2.27
C ILE A 422 -4.36 -23.83 -1.19
N PRO A 423 -4.14 -22.77 -0.39
CA PRO A 423 -5.03 -22.39 0.68
C PRO A 423 -6.35 -21.81 0.16
N ILE A 424 -7.47 -22.25 0.75
CA ILE A 424 -8.82 -21.75 0.48
C ILE A 424 -9.40 -21.19 1.78
N PHE A 425 -9.58 -19.88 1.86
CA PHE A 425 -10.25 -19.21 2.98
C PHE A 425 -11.75 -19.53 3.01
N THR A 426 -12.38 -19.39 4.19
CA THR A 426 -13.84 -19.60 4.32
C THR A 426 -14.65 -18.57 3.54
N SER A 427 -14.13 -17.35 3.44
CA SER A 427 -14.56 -16.31 2.50
C SER A 427 -13.35 -15.47 2.09
N ILE A 428 -13.38 -14.95 0.87
CA ILE A 428 -12.33 -14.10 0.28
C ILE A 428 -13.01 -13.02 -0.58
N PRO A 429 -12.42 -11.82 -0.75
CA PRO A 429 -12.96 -10.80 -1.64
C PRO A 429 -13.14 -11.31 -3.08
N ASP A 430 -14.14 -10.78 -3.79
CA ASP A 430 -14.50 -11.25 -5.13
C ASP A 430 -13.33 -11.16 -6.11
N LEU A 431 -12.60 -10.04 -6.06
CA LEU A 431 -11.40 -9.81 -6.86
C LEU A 431 -10.14 -10.14 -6.06
N PRO A 432 -9.07 -10.62 -6.72
CA PRO A 432 -7.74 -10.72 -6.11
C PRO A 432 -7.29 -9.38 -5.54
N ILE A 433 -6.66 -9.39 -4.36
CA ILE A 433 -6.16 -8.16 -3.74
C ILE A 433 -5.07 -7.58 -4.64
N PRO A 434 -5.21 -6.34 -5.15
CA PRO A 434 -4.19 -5.75 -5.99
C PRO A 434 -2.91 -5.50 -5.21
N TYR A 435 -1.78 -5.43 -5.93
CA TYR A 435 -0.54 -4.96 -5.32
C TYR A 435 -0.73 -3.49 -4.93
N PRO A 436 -0.34 -3.03 -3.73
CA PRO A 436 -0.51 -1.63 -3.35
C PRO A 436 0.28 -0.74 -4.31
N THR A 437 -0.44 0.14 -5.02
CA THR A 437 0.11 1.14 -5.93
C THR A 437 -0.06 2.52 -5.31
N GLY A 438 0.90 3.42 -5.49
CA GLY A 438 0.83 4.76 -4.90
C GLY A 438 2.13 5.55 -4.86
N GLY A 439 3.26 4.96 -5.28
CA GLY A 439 4.53 5.70 -5.40
C GLY A 439 5.15 6.09 -4.05
N SER A 440 6.29 6.78 -4.11
CA SER A 440 6.99 7.36 -2.97
C SER A 440 6.17 8.51 -2.37
N GLY A 441 6.12 8.61 -1.03
CA GLY A 441 5.39 9.65 -0.32
C GLY A 441 4.96 9.17 1.05
N THR A 442 5.16 10.00 2.08
CA THR A 442 4.70 9.69 3.44
C THR A 442 3.29 10.23 3.64
N PRO A 443 2.46 9.65 4.51
CA PRO A 443 1.14 10.18 4.87
C PRO A 443 1.21 11.39 5.83
N ASN A 444 2.39 11.99 6.00
CA ASN A 444 2.63 12.94 7.08
C ASN A 444 2.07 14.33 6.76
N ASN A 445 0.79 14.51 7.06
CA ASN A 445 0.06 15.78 6.97
C ASN A 445 -0.13 16.45 8.35
N TRP A 446 0.75 16.19 9.32
CA TRP A 446 0.64 16.80 10.65
C TRP A 446 1.37 18.14 10.74
N LEU A 447 0.76 19.12 11.42
CA LEU A 447 1.41 20.37 11.78
C LEU A 447 2.24 20.20 13.06
N ARG A 448 3.44 20.77 13.07
CA ARG A 448 4.31 20.94 14.24
C ARG A 448 3.94 22.19 15.04
N SER A 449 3.52 23.25 14.35
CA SER A 449 3.09 24.50 14.99
C SER A 449 2.14 25.30 14.13
N ILE A 450 1.32 26.10 14.79
CA ILE A 450 0.58 27.22 14.22
C ILE A 450 1.02 28.47 14.98
N SER A 451 1.23 29.57 14.28
CA SER A 451 1.57 30.87 14.87
C SER A 451 0.60 31.95 14.40
N ILE A 452 0.27 32.88 15.29
CA ILE A 452 -0.56 34.06 15.02
C ILE A 452 0.25 35.29 15.41
N ASP A 453 0.45 36.20 14.45
CA ASP A 453 1.32 37.38 14.59
C ASP A 453 2.72 37.05 15.11
N GLY A 454 3.27 35.92 14.64
CA GLY A 454 4.57 35.41 15.06
C GLY A 454 4.61 34.76 16.45
N ALA A 455 3.50 34.77 17.20
CA ALA A 455 3.38 34.07 18.48
C ALA A 455 2.79 32.67 18.28
N LEU A 456 3.40 31.64 18.88
CA LEU A 456 2.88 30.27 18.84
C LEU A 456 1.48 30.20 19.44
N LEU A 457 0.58 29.50 18.75
CA LEU A 457 -0.77 29.22 19.21
C LEU A 457 -0.72 28.49 20.56
N PRO A 458 -1.18 29.11 21.66
CA PRO A 458 -1.06 28.51 22.99
C PRO A 458 -1.79 27.17 23.08
N GLY A 459 -1.10 26.14 23.57
CA GLY A 459 -1.68 24.81 23.73
C GLY A 459 -1.88 24.03 22.44
N PHE A 460 -1.28 24.45 21.31
CA PHE A 460 -1.32 23.69 20.07
C PHE A 460 -0.91 22.22 20.28
N GLN A 461 -1.69 21.29 19.74
CA GLN A 461 -1.44 19.87 19.68
C GLN A 461 -1.74 19.38 18.26
N SER A 462 -0.83 18.59 17.67
CA SER A 462 -0.99 18.07 16.29
C SER A 462 -2.20 17.14 16.10
N SER A 463 -2.82 16.67 17.19
CA SER A 463 -4.06 15.88 17.19
C SER A 463 -5.33 16.70 17.43
N THR A 464 -5.23 18.02 17.59
CA THR A 464 -6.38 18.91 17.76
C THR A 464 -6.61 19.69 16.46
N TYR A 465 -7.81 19.55 15.89
CA TYR A 465 -8.15 20.06 14.55
C TYR A 465 -9.00 21.32 14.54
N SER A 466 -9.42 21.83 15.71
CA SER A 466 -10.20 23.06 15.82
C SER A 466 -9.76 23.83 17.05
N TYR A 467 -9.50 25.13 16.88
CA TYR A 467 -9.09 26.05 17.93
C TYR A 467 -10.02 27.26 17.95
N GLN A 468 -10.33 27.75 19.15
CA GLN A 468 -11.10 28.98 19.33
C GLN A 468 -10.25 29.98 20.11
N LEU A 469 -10.20 31.21 19.61
CA LEU A 469 -9.38 32.28 20.15
C LEU A 469 -10.19 33.54 20.32
N GLU A 470 -9.91 34.28 21.37
CA GLU A 470 -10.50 35.59 21.62
C GLU A 470 -9.41 36.64 21.36
N VAL A 471 -9.70 37.62 20.50
CA VAL A 471 -8.77 38.70 20.12
C VAL A 471 -9.46 40.04 20.35
N ASP A 472 -8.88 40.86 21.23
CA ASP A 472 -9.35 42.22 21.52
C ASP A 472 -8.53 43.27 20.74
N ALA A 473 -9.19 44.35 20.31
CA ALA A 473 -8.61 45.47 19.55
C ALA A 473 -7.31 46.03 20.20
N PRO A 474 -6.33 46.56 19.42
CA PRO A 474 -6.56 47.44 18.26
C PRO A 474 -6.30 46.85 16.87
N ASN A 475 -5.69 45.66 16.74
CA ASN A 475 -5.28 45.15 15.42
C ASN A 475 -6.41 44.36 14.76
N SER A 476 -6.88 44.82 13.59
CA SER A 476 -7.87 44.13 12.76
C SER A 476 -7.23 43.27 11.66
N GLU A 477 -5.90 43.16 11.64
CA GLU A 477 -5.14 42.28 10.76
C GLU A 477 -4.33 41.34 11.65
N ILE A 478 -4.42 40.03 11.37
CA ILE A 478 -3.58 39.00 11.99
C ILE A 478 -2.88 38.21 10.90
N THR A 479 -1.65 37.78 11.15
CA THR A 479 -0.89 36.92 10.24
C THR A 479 -0.87 35.49 10.79
N ILE A 480 -1.30 34.53 10.00
CA ILE A 480 -1.23 33.11 10.33
C ILE A 480 -0.07 32.46 9.60
N ASP A 481 0.71 31.69 10.35
CA ASP A 481 1.73 30.80 9.83
C ASP A 481 1.51 29.39 10.41
N ALA A 482 1.93 28.36 9.68
CA ALA A 482 1.80 26.97 10.06
C ALA A 482 2.94 26.15 9.49
N ILE A 483 3.62 25.40 10.36
CA ILE A 483 4.79 24.63 10.00
C ILE A 483 4.47 23.13 10.09
N PRO A 484 4.54 22.36 9.00
CA PRO A 484 4.33 20.92 9.02
C PRO A 484 5.51 20.18 9.66
N TYR A 485 5.29 18.93 10.08
CA TYR A 485 6.39 18.03 10.46
C TYR A 485 7.15 17.53 9.24
N ASN A 486 6.44 17.16 8.17
CA ASN A 486 7.05 16.87 6.88
C ASN A 486 7.28 18.20 6.13
N PRO A 487 8.53 18.64 5.90
CA PRO A 487 8.79 19.90 5.21
C PRO A 487 8.33 19.90 3.73
N TYR A 488 8.09 18.72 3.16
CA TYR A 488 7.56 18.52 1.80
C TYR A 488 6.04 18.44 1.75
N ALA A 489 5.34 18.60 2.88
CA ALA A 489 3.89 18.69 2.88
C ALA A 489 3.43 20.09 2.43
N GLY A 490 2.49 20.14 1.48
CA GLY A 490 1.86 21.38 1.06
C GLY A 490 0.99 21.95 2.17
N VAL A 491 1.14 23.23 2.52
CA VAL A 491 0.28 23.89 3.52
C VAL A 491 -0.35 25.15 2.92
N THR A 492 -1.68 25.15 2.84
CA THR A 492 -2.50 26.31 2.43
C THR A 492 -3.23 26.90 3.63
N GLY A 493 -3.67 28.16 3.52
CA GLY A 493 -4.34 28.88 4.62
C GLY A 493 -3.40 29.71 5.51
N ARG A 494 -2.13 29.87 5.13
CA ARG A 494 -1.18 30.82 5.73
C ARG A 494 -1.41 32.24 5.17
N GLY A 495 -0.90 33.27 5.83
CA GLY A 495 -0.93 34.66 5.35
C GLY A 495 -1.69 35.64 6.26
N SER A 496 -1.92 36.85 5.74
CA SER A 496 -2.63 37.93 6.45
C SER A 496 -4.13 37.79 6.33
N TYR A 497 -4.83 37.92 7.45
CA TYR A 497 -6.28 37.90 7.56
C TYR A 497 -6.79 39.17 8.22
N PHE A 498 -7.70 39.87 7.55
CA PHE A 498 -8.46 40.94 8.16
C PHE A 498 -9.65 40.36 8.93
N LEU A 499 -9.75 40.72 10.21
CA LEU A 499 -10.77 40.24 11.13
C LEU A 499 -12.01 41.12 11.09
N LYS A 500 -13.18 40.47 11.04
CA LYS A 500 -14.49 41.10 11.26
C LYS A 500 -14.91 40.91 12.71
N GLU A 501 -15.66 41.85 13.26
CA GLU A 501 -16.25 41.68 14.60
C GLU A 501 -17.03 40.35 14.67
N GLY A 502 -16.80 39.57 15.72
CA GLY A 502 -17.34 38.22 15.87
C GLY A 502 -16.41 37.13 15.32
N LYS A 503 -16.98 36.02 14.87
CA LYS A 503 -16.23 34.80 14.52
C LYS A 503 -15.68 34.85 13.10
N ASN A 504 -14.38 34.58 12.98
CA ASN A 504 -13.65 34.48 11.72
C ASN A 504 -13.03 33.07 11.62
N PRO A 505 -13.65 32.13 10.88
CA PRO A 505 -13.08 30.81 10.67
C PRO A 505 -11.97 30.89 9.61
N ILE A 506 -10.82 30.29 9.92
CA ILE A 506 -9.66 30.20 9.04
C ILE A 506 -9.27 28.73 8.94
N LEU A 507 -9.18 28.21 7.72
CA LEU A 507 -8.87 26.81 7.45
C LEU A 507 -7.43 26.68 6.97
N ILE A 508 -6.64 25.88 7.69
CA ILE A 508 -5.30 25.48 7.28
C ILE A 508 -5.38 24.05 6.77
N THR A 509 -5.02 23.84 5.51
CA THR A 509 -5.05 22.52 4.86
C THR A 509 -3.62 22.05 4.64
N VAL A 510 -3.32 20.85 5.10
CA VAL A 510 -2.02 20.19 4.94
C VAL A 510 -2.20 18.98 4.03
N THR A 511 -1.50 18.96 2.90
CA THR A 511 -1.46 17.84 1.95
C THR A 511 -0.13 17.12 2.10
N ALA A 512 -0.17 15.85 2.49
CA ALA A 512 1.00 14.99 2.57
C ALA A 512 1.52 14.62 1.18
N THR A 513 2.73 14.08 1.09
CA THR A 513 3.38 13.76 -0.19
C THR A 513 2.81 12.51 -0.86
N ASN A 514 2.06 11.69 -0.12
CA ASN A 514 1.21 10.65 -0.69
C ASN A 514 -0.21 11.14 -1.11
N GLY A 515 -0.47 12.45 -1.01
CA GLY A 515 -1.76 13.07 -1.31
C GLY A 515 -2.77 13.09 -0.16
N GLU A 516 -2.50 12.50 1.00
CA GLU A 516 -3.43 12.54 2.13
C GLU A 516 -3.60 13.96 2.70
N ILE A 517 -4.84 14.41 2.86
CA ILE A 517 -5.16 15.76 3.33
C ILE A 517 -5.59 15.77 4.80
N ARG A 518 -5.13 16.78 5.54
CA ARG A 518 -5.59 17.09 6.90
C ARG A 518 -5.89 18.58 7.07
N ASN A 519 -6.99 18.87 7.75
CA ASN A 519 -7.46 20.23 7.98
C ASN A 519 -7.36 20.63 9.47
N TYR A 520 -6.95 21.87 9.72
CA TYR A 520 -6.96 22.54 11.02
C TYR A 520 -7.76 23.83 10.92
N GLU A 521 -8.81 23.97 11.72
CA GLU A 521 -9.65 25.16 11.75
C GLU A 521 -9.28 26.05 12.94
N ILE A 522 -9.14 27.36 12.70
CA ILE A 522 -8.93 28.38 13.72
C ILE A 522 -10.10 29.34 13.65
N ILE A 523 -10.86 29.45 14.73
CA ILE A 523 -11.99 30.37 14.84
C ILE A 523 -11.54 31.52 15.74
N ILE A 524 -11.29 32.67 15.12
CA ILE A 524 -10.91 33.90 15.83
C ILE A 524 -12.19 34.70 16.11
N ASN A 525 -12.58 34.77 17.37
CA ASN A 525 -13.63 35.65 17.85
C ASN A 525 -13.01 37.03 18.16
N TYR A 526 -13.24 37.98 17.27
CA TYR A 526 -12.64 39.30 17.31
C TYR A 526 -13.60 40.32 17.93
N HIS A 527 -13.19 40.99 19.00
CA HIS A 527 -13.96 42.04 19.70
C HIS A 527 -13.42 43.44 19.37
N GLY A 528 -13.34 43.76 18.07
CA GLY A 528 -13.00 45.10 17.58
C GLY A 528 -14.18 45.84 16.96
N GLU A 529 -13.95 47.09 16.53
CA GLU A 529 -15.00 47.88 15.86
C GLU A 529 -15.33 47.28 14.49
N THR A 530 -16.62 47.27 14.13
CA THR A 530 -17.11 46.76 12.85
C THR A 530 -16.55 47.60 11.68
N MET A 531 -15.49 47.13 11.02
CA MET A 531 -15.07 47.69 9.74
C MET A 531 -16.04 47.25 8.63
N ALA A 532 -16.40 48.15 7.72
CA ALA A 532 -17.15 47.78 6.52
C ALA A 532 -16.34 46.79 5.68
N GLU A 533 -16.99 45.79 5.07
CA GLU A 533 -16.31 44.78 4.26
C GLU A 533 -15.52 45.43 3.13
N VAL A 534 -14.20 45.20 3.12
CA VAL A 534 -13.29 45.67 2.07
C VAL A 534 -13.36 44.66 0.92
N PRO A 535 -13.93 45.02 -0.25
CA PRO A 535 -13.95 44.15 -1.42
C PRO A 535 -12.51 43.81 -1.83
N ARG A 536 -12.23 42.52 -2.07
CA ARG A 536 -10.92 42.08 -2.56
C ARG A 536 -10.61 42.70 -3.92
N VAL A 537 -9.32 42.82 -4.22
CA VAL A 537 -8.88 43.19 -5.56
C VAL A 537 -9.19 42.06 -6.55
N GLU A 538 -9.45 42.43 -7.80
CA GLU A 538 -9.81 41.49 -8.87
C GLU A 538 -8.86 41.63 -10.06
N SER A 539 -8.57 40.52 -10.73
CA SER A 539 -7.83 40.51 -11.99
C SER A 539 -8.35 39.42 -12.93
N THR A 540 -8.34 39.70 -14.23
CA THR A 540 -8.58 38.69 -15.28
C THR A 540 -7.28 38.12 -15.84
N VAL A 541 -6.12 38.60 -15.37
CA VAL A 541 -4.79 38.26 -15.89
C VAL A 541 -3.97 37.50 -14.85
N TYR A 542 -4.02 37.94 -13.59
CA TYR A 542 -3.32 37.29 -12.48
C TYR A 542 -4.23 36.34 -11.71
N GLN A 543 -3.67 35.26 -11.18
CA GLN A 543 -4.37 34.33 -10.29
C GLN A 543 -4.19 34.81 -8.85
N ILE A 544 -5.23 35.45 -8.30
CA ILE A 544 -5.24 35.96 -6.92
C ILE A 544 -5.90 34.93 -6.01
N GLN A 545 -5.07 34.20 -5.27
CA GLN A 545 -5.51 33.13 -4.38
C GLN A 545 -6.22 33.67 -3.13
N GLN A 546 -7.01 32.84 -2.45
CA GLN A 546 -7.77 33.25 -1.25
C GLN A 546 -6.87 33.66 -0.08
N ASP A 547 -5.67 33.12 -0.01
CA ASP A 547 -4.62 33.48 0.96
C ASP A 547 -3.93 34.83 0.67
N GLY A 548 -4.20 35.42 -0.50
CA GLY A 548 -3.64 36.71 -0.91
C GLY A 548 -2.40 36.62 -1.79
N ASN A 549 -1.96 35.41 -2.18
CA ASN A 549 -0.86 35.23 -3.11
C ASN A 549 -1.30 35.50 -4.56
N ILE A 550 -0.44 36.16 -5.33
CA ILE A 550 -0.67 36.56 -6.72
C ILE A 550 0.33 35.85 -7.63
N TYR A 551 -0.19 35.03 -8.55
CA TYR A 551 0.56 34.31 -9.59
C TYR A 551 0.22 34.82 -10.99
N GLY A 552 0.91 34.34 -12.02
CA GLY A 552 0.71 34.70 -13.43
C GLY A 552 1.67 35.78 -13.96
N LEU A 553 2.78 36.02 -13.26
CA LEU A 553 3.79 37.05 -13.57
C LEU A 553 4.71 36.65 -14.75
N ASP A 554 4.15 36.26 -15.91
CA ASP A 554 4.92 35.79 -17.09
C ASP A 554 5.80 36.91 -17.71
N PRO A 555 7.15 36.82 -17.62
CA PRO A 555 8.03 37.84 -18.17
C PRO A 555 7.96 37.95 -19.69
N ALA A 556 7.61 36.86 -20.40
CA ALA A 556 7.48 36.87 -21.86
C ALA A 556 6.30 37.75 -22.33
N GLN A 557 5.35 38.03 -21.45
CA GLN A 557 4.20 38.89 -21.69
C GLN A 557 4.34 40.26 -20.99
N ASN A 558 5.51 40.53 -20.39
CA ASN A 558 5.77 41.67 -19.51
C ASN A 558 4.81 41.75 -18.31
N LEU A 559 4.22 40.64 -17.88
CA LEU A 559 3.28 40.63 -16.76
C LEU A 559 3.98 40.72 -15.40
N ASN A 560 5.29 40.54 -15.35
CA ASN A 560 6.12 40.75 -14.16
C ASN A 560 6.49 42.21 -13.91
N LEU A 561 5.89 43.19 -14.60
CA LEU A 561 6.18 44.61 -14.40
C LEU A 561 5.15 45.28 -13.47
N VAL A 562 5.63 46.14 -12.56
CA VAL A 562 4.83 46.90 -11.57
C VAL A 562 3.71 47.70 -12.25
N GLU A 563 4.04 48.42 -13.31
CA GLU A 563 3.08 49.24 -14.05
C GLU A 563 1.96 48.39 -14.70
N ASN A 564 2.30 47.18 -15.14
CA ASN A 564 1.34 46.27 -15.76
C ASN A 564 0.46 45.62 -14.69
N ALA A 565 1.01 45.23 -13.55
CA ALA A 565 0.24 44.74 -12.41
C ALA A 565 -0.77 45.79 -11.91
N LEU A 566 -0.34 47.04 -11.72
CA LEU A 566 -1.22 48.14 -11.31
C LEU A 566 -2.32 48.46 -12.33
N SER A 567 -2.08 48.21 -13.62
CA SER A 567 -3.08 48.42 -14.67
C SER A 567 -4.10 47.28 -14.82
N ASN A 568 -3.71 46.05 -14.44
CA ASN A 568 -4.51 44.83 -14.65
C ASN A 568 -5.13 44.27 -13.37
N ILE A 569 -4.79 44.83 -12.21
CA ILE A 569 -5.44 44.53 -10.92
C ILE A 569 -6.33 45.71 -10.56
N THR A 570 -7.59 45.44 -10.25
CA THR A 570 -8.63 46.45 -10.05
C THR A 570 -9.22 46.39 -8.65
N THR A 571 -9.76 47.53 -8.20
CA THR A 571 -10.47 47.67 -6.93
C THR A 571 -11.62 48.67 -7.10
N THR A 572 -12.51 48.79 -6.12
CA THR A 572 -13.64 49.74 -6.18
C THR A 572 -13.19 51.19 -5.92
N ASP A 573 -13.89 52.17 -6.48
CA ASP A 573 -13.54 53.62 -6.50
C ASP A 573 -13.13 54.26 -5.15
N GLN A 574 -13.54 53.70 -4.02
CA GLN A 574 -13.18 54.21 -2.68
C GLN A 574 -11.80 53.76 -2.20
N TYR A 575 -11.10 52.92 -2.96
CA TYR A 575 -9.76 52.42 -2.65
C TYR A 575 -8.75 52.80 -3.72
N SER A 576 -7.49 52.90 -3.32
CA SER A 576 -6.34 53.02 -4.22
C SER A 576 -5.43 51.81 -4.10
N LEU A 577 -4.65 51.55 -5.16
CA LEU A 577 -3.64 50.49 -5.19
C LEU A 577 -2.25 51.09 -5.27
N SER A 578 -1.31 50.46 -4.59
CA SER A 578 0.12 50.76 -4.67
C SER A 578 0.91 49.47 -4.47
N ILE A 579 2.08 49.35 -5.08
CA ILE A 579 2.98 48.21 -4.87
C ILE A 579 4.16 48.67 -4.04
N VAL A 580 4.58 47.87 -3.07
CA VAL A 580 5.81 48.07 -2.32
C VAL A 580 6.79 46.92 -2.56
N ASP A 581 8.07 47.26 -2.59
CA ASP A 581 9.16 46.28 -2.70
C ASP A 581 9.43 45.54 -1.37
N LEU A 582 10.46 44.69 -1.35
CA LEU A 582 10.88 43.94 -0.16
C LEU A 582 11.36 44.81 1.01
N SER A 583 11.67 46.08 0.76
CA SER A 583 12.02 47.09 1.78
C SER A 583 10.82 47.95 2.18
N ASP A 584 9.60 47.52 1.80
CA ASP A 584 8.33 48.23 1.96
C ASP A 584 8.37 49.66 1.36
N GLN A 585 9.20 49.89 0.32
CA GLN A 585 9.23 51.16 -0.42
C GLN A 585 8.26 51.12 -1.59
N GLU A 586 7.46 52.17 -1.76
CA GLU A 586 6.48 52.24 -2.86
C GLU A 586 7.18 52.36 -4.21
N VAL A 587 6.81 51.47 -5.13
CA VAL A 587 7.35 51.37 -6.48
C VAL A 587 6.23 51.55 -7.51
N THR A 588 6.53 52.28 -8.58
CA THR A 588 5.54 52.59 -9.63
C THR A 588 5.89 52.01 -10.99
N GLN A 589 7.10 51.45 -11.15
CA GLN A 589 7.59 50.87 -12.39
C GLN A 589 8.73 49.86 -12.12
N GLY A 590 8.97 48.94 -13.06
CA GLY A 590 10.08 47.97 -12.99
C GLY A 590 9.62 46.54 -12.70
N SER A 591 10.56 45.58 -12.65
CA SER A 591 10.25 44.17 -12.38
C SER A 591 9.77 43.95 -10.95
N ILE A 592 8.80 43.05 -10.80
CA ILE A 592 8.28 42.54 -9.55
C ILE A 592 9.12 41.32 -9.17
N ALA A 593 9.67 41.32 -7.96
CA ALA A 593 10.31 40.14 -7.37
C ALA A 593 9.34 39.39 -6.46
N THR A 594 9.62 38.11 -6.24
CA THR A 594 8.95 37.28 -5.22
C THR A 594 8.99 38.01 -3.87
N GLY A 595 7.82 38.18 -3.26
CA GLY A 595 7.65 38.85 -1.97
C GLY A 595 7.29 40.35 -2.02
N TYR A 596 7.28 40.97 -3.20
CA TYR A 596 6.67 42.31 -3.36
C TYR A 596 5.20 42.27 -2.94
N LYS A 597 4.66 43.40 -2.46
CA LYS A 597 3.29 43.45 -1.93
C LYS A 597 2.44 44.47 -2.67
N LEU A 598 1.24 44.07 -3.06
CA LEU A 598 0.18 44.98 -3.47
C LEU A 598 -0.60 45.43 -2.23
N LEU A 599 -0.67 46.75 -2.02
CA LEU A 599 -1.41 47.39 -0.95
C LEU A 599 -2.69 48.02 -1.51
N GLN A 600 -3.82 47.62 -0.96
CA GLN A 600 -5.12 48.27 -1.15
C GLN A 600 -5.35 49.25 -0.01
N LYS A 601 -5.53 50.53 -0.33
CA LYS A 601 -5.57 51.62 0.65
C LYS A 601 -6.92 52.34 0.63
N GLN A 602 -7.44 52.70 1.81
CA GLN A 602 -8.57 53.62 1.98
C GLN A 602 -8.11 54.83 2.79
N ASN A 603 -8.15 56.02 2.20
CA ASN A 603 -7.63 57.24 2.85
C ASN A 603 -6.21 57.05 3.42
N ASP A 604 -5.31 56.50 2.61
CA ASP A 604 -3.91 56.14 2.94
C ASP A 604 -3.71 55.02 3.97
N ASN A 605 -4.77 54.54 4.63
CA ASN A 605 -4.69 53.36 5.50
C ASN A 605 -4.70 52.09 4.66
N VAL A 606 -3.76 51.18 4.91
CA VAL A 606 -3.73 49.85 4.27
C VAL A 606 -4.89 49.02 4.83
N VAL A 607 -5.79 48.61 3.94
CA VAL A 607 -6.99 47.81 4.24
C VAL A 607 -7.00 46.46 3.53
N GLY A 608 -6.04 46.21 2.64
CA GLY A 608 -5.81 44.93 1.97
C GLY A 608 -4.33 44.80 1.60
N LYS A 609 -3.78 43.59 1.71
CA LYS A 609 -2.38 43.26 1.40
C LYS A 609 -2.33 41.92 0.68
N TYR A 610 -1.60 41.88 -0.42
CA TYR A 610 -1.45 40.72 -1.29
C TYR A 610 0.01 40.57 -1.67
N THR A 611 0.48 39.34 -1.84
CA THR A 611 1.91 39.07 -2.07
C THR A 611 2.13 38.49 -3.46
N PHE A 612 3.09 39.03 -4.20
CA PHE A 612 3.47 38.51 -5.51
C PHE A 612 4.42 37.32 -5.37
N VAL A 613 4.20 36.27 -6.16
CA VAL A 613 5.04 35.07 -6.22
C VAL A 613 5.48 34.83 -7.66
N VAL A 614 6.78 34.97 -7.93
CA VAL A 614 7.39 34.66 -9.23
C VAL A 614 7.99 33.26 -9.15
N LEU A 615 7.38 32.28 -9.83
CA LEU A 615 7.83 30.89 -9.81
C LEU A 615 9.25 30.80 -10.40
N GLY A 616 10.19 30.29 -9.60
CA GLY A 616 11.61 30.20 -9.92
C GLY A 616 12.49 31.30 -9.33
N ASP A 617 11.94 32.45 -8.90
CA ASP A 617 12.69 33.53 -8.23
C ASP A 617 12.70 33.27 -6.71
N VAL A 618 13.63 32.41 -6.29
CA VAL A 618 13.77 31.90 -4.93
C VAL A 618 14.60 32.86 -4.08
N ASN A 619 15.59 33.51 -4.68
CA ASN A 619 16.46 34.45 -3.98
C ASN A 619 15.81 35.85 -3.81
N CYS A 620 14.65 36.08 -4.43
CA CYS A 620 13.83 37.29 -4.36
C CYS A 620 14.48 38.53 -5.01
N ASP A 621 15.30 38.34 -6.05
CA ASP A 621 15.91 39.44 -6.79
C ASP A 621 15.10 39.88 -8.02
N GLY A 622 14.07 39.10 -8.39
CA GLY A 622 13.15 39.38 -9.51
C GLY A 622 13.61 38.80 -10.85
N ASP A 623 14.77 38.16 -10.90
CA ASP A 623 15.25 37.39 -12.03
C ASP A 623 15.20 35.89 -11.69
N VAL A 624 14.86 35.05 -12.68
CA VAL A 624 14.93 33.58 -12.53
C VAL A 624 16.22 33.11 -13.17
N ASP A 625 17.23 32.81 -12.35
CA ASP A 625 18.59 32.48 -12.81
C ASP A 625 19.28 31.35 -12.01
N ILE A 626 20.61 31.23 -12.15
CA ILE A 626 21.38 30.16 -11.50
C ILE A 626 21.53 30.35 -9.98
N LEU A 627 21.31 31.55 -9.47
CA LEU A 627 21.36 31.86 -8.04
C LEU A 627 20.13 31.31 -7.31
N ASP A 628 18.99 31.18 -7.99
CA ASP A 628 17.80 30.51 -7.44
C ASP A 628 18.03 29.02 -7.28
N VAL A 629 18.69 28.41 -8.26
CA VAL A 629 19.12 27.01 -8.20
C VAL A 629 20.05 26.81 -7.00
N ASP A 630 21.04 27.69 -6.79
CA ASP A 630 21.93 27.64 -5.60
C ASP A 630 21.13 27.78 -4.28
N SER A 631 20.09 28.60 -4.26
CA SER A 631 19.22 28.79 -3.10
C SER A 631 18.48 27.50 -2.73
N ILE A 632 17.94 26.78 -3.72
CA ILE A 632 17.32 25.47 -3.50
C ILE A 632 18.35 24.43 -3.04
N TYR A 633 19.54 24.36 -3.66
CA TYR A 633 20.61 23.46 -3.21
C TYR A 633 20.99 23.69 -1.75
N ARG A 634 21.16 24.95 -1.34
CA ARG A 634 21.49 25.31 0.05
C ARG A 634 20.34 25.01 1.01
N TYR A 635 19.10 25.15 0.56
CA TYR A 635 17.93 24.75 1.32
C TYR A 635 17.90 23.24 1.58
N ILE A 636 18.00 22.43 0.52
CA ILE A 636 17.98 20.96 0.60
C ILE A 636 19.14 20.42 1.46
N THR A 637 20.29 21.11 1.43
CA THR A 637 21.48 20.73 2.23
C THR A 637 21.49 21.34 3.63
N GLY A 638 20.46 22.11 4.01
CA GLY A 638 20.31 22.71 5.34
C GLY A 638 21.23 23.91 5.63
N TYR A 639 21.89 24.47 4.61
CA TYR A 639 22.73 25.68 4.72
C TYR A 639 21.93 26.99 4.59
N LEU A 640 20.70 26.93 4.10
CA LEU A 640 19.79 28.07 3.97
C LEU A 640 18.39 27.67 4.45
N ASN A 641 17.72 28.56 5.19
CA ASN A 641 16.30 28.41 5.47
C ASN A 641 15.54 29.36 4.54
N LEU A 642 14.62 28.81 3.75
CA LEU A 642 13.72 29.60 2.92
C LEU A 642 12.45 29.93 3.71
N ASN A 643 11.92 31.13 3.52
CA ASN A 643 10.60 31.49 4.04
C ASN A 643 9.49 30.93 3.14
N ASP A 644 8.23 31.01 3.60
CA ASP A 644 7.09 30.46 2.88
C ASP A 644 6.94 30.94 1.45
N VAL A 645 7.14 32.23 1.22
CA VAL A 645 7.00 32.83 -0.11
C VAL A 645 8.11 32.35 -1.06
N GLN A 646 9.32 32.13 -0.53
CA GLN A 646 10.42 31.54 -1.26
C GLN A 646 10.20 30.06 -1.55
N LEU A 647 9.56 29.32 -0.64
CA LEU A 647 9.17 27.92 -0.89
C LEU A 647 8.09 27.83 -1.97
N LEU A 648 7.11 28.74 -1.96
CA LEU A 648 6.12 28.84 -3.02
C LEU A 648 6.77 29.16 -4.38
N ALA A 649 7.77 30.05 -4.41
CA ALA A 649 8.53 30.34 -5.62
C ALA A 649 9.42 29.16 -6.06
N ALA A 650 9.96 28.39 -5.12
CA ALA A 650 10.85 27.27 -5.41
C ALA A 650 10.13 26.03 -5.97
N ASN A 651 8.88 25.77 -5.57
CA ASN A 651 8.05 24.64 -6.02
C ASN A 651 7.49 24.89 -7.44
N VAL A 652 8.37 24.82 -8.44
CA VAL A 652 8.03 25.07 -9.84
C VAL A 652 7.30 23.91 -10.50
N LEU A 653 7.48 22.70 -9.96
CA LEU A 653 6.75 21.50 -10.39
C LEU A 653 5.31 21.47 -9.90
N GLN A 654 4.98 22.27 -8.88
CA GLN A 654 3.66 22.35 -8.26
C GLN A 654 3.19 21.01 -7.66
N ASP A 655 4.13 20.16 -7.26
CA ASP A 655 3.89 18.85 -6.65
C ASP A 655 3.88 18.92 -5.11
N SER A 656 4.04 20.12 -4.57
CA SER A 656 4.08 20.44 -3.13
C SER A 656 5.40 20.09 -2.44
N GLU A 657 6.37 19.56 -3.17
CA GLU A 657 7.73 19.38 -2.66
C GLU A 657 8.64 20.52 -3.15
N VAL A 658 9.76 20.75 -2.45
CA VAL A 658 10.84 21.61 -2.95
C VAL A 658 12.10 20.77 -2.89
N ASP A 659 12.49 20.22 -4.02
CA ASP A 659 13.55 19.25 -4.09
C ASP A 659 14.52 19.48 -5.26
N ILE A 660 15.34 18.47 -5.53
CA ILE A 660 16.35 18.55 -6.59
C ILE A 660 15.74 18.62 -7.99
N LEU A 661 14.49 18.18 -8.16
CA LEU A 661 13.76 18.20 -9.43
C LEU A 661 13.26 19.61 -9.74
N ASP A 662 12.83 20.39 -8.73
CA ASP A 662 12.56 21.82 -8.89
C ASP A 662 13.82 22.58 -9.33
N ALA A 663 14.94 22.30 -8.67
CA ALA A 663 16.24 22.88 -9.03
C ALA A 663 16.65 22.53 -10.47
N ASP A 664 16.44 21.28 -10.90
CA ASP A 664 16.67 20.86 -12.30
C ASP A 664 15.72 21.58 -13.28
N GLN A 665 14.46 21.79 -12.90
CA GLN A 665 13.48 22.47 -13.73
C GLN A 665 13.82 23.95 -13.93
N ILE A 666 14.18 24.67 -12.86
CA ILE A 666 14.68 26.05 -12.95
C ILE A 666 15.96 26.08 -13.79
N TYR A 667 16.93 25.20 -13.51
CA TYR A 667 18.18 25.11 -14.27
C TYR A 667 17.93 24.96 -15.78
N ARG A 668 17.10 24.01 -16.17
CA ARG A 668 16.75 23.78 -17.58
C ARG A 668 16.02 24.96 -18.22
N SER A 669 15.19 25.68 -17.44
CA SER A 669 14.51 26.89 -17.90
C SER A 669 15.50 28.02 -18.18
N VAL A 670 16.49 28.23 -17.31
CA VAL A 670 17.55 29.24 -17.47
C VAL A 670 18.35 29.00 -18.76
N PHE A 671 18.59 27.75 -19.15
CA PHE A 671 19.26 27.39 -20.41
C PHE A 671 18.32 27.25 -21.62
N GLY A 672 17.02 27.55 -21.45
CA GLY A 672 16.03 27.57 -22.54
C GLY A 672 15.58 26.20 -23.04
N TYR A 673 15.82 25.13 -22.26
CA TYR A 673 15.37 23.78 -22.62
C TYR A 673 13.87 23.56 -22.36
N ILE A 674 13.34 24.22 -21.34
CA ILE A 674 11.93 24.19 -20.94
C ILE A 674 11.49 25.59 -20.51
N LYS A 675 10.20 25.79 -20.24
CA LYS A 675 9.67 27.03 -19.64
C LYS A 675 9.00 26.69 -18.32
N VAL A 676 9.39 27.39 -17.24
CA VAL A 676 8.64 27.35 -15.97
C VAL A 676 7.33 28.12 -16.17
N SER A 677 6.20 27.46 -15.91
CA SER A 677 4.89 28.13 -15.92
C SER A 677 4.80 29.10 -14.75
N GLN A 678 4.32 30.33 -15.00
CA GLN A 678 4.02 31.29 -13.93
C GLN A 678 2.57 31.17 -13.44
N TYR A 679 1.78 30.26 -14.01
CA TYR A 679 0.39 30.01 -13.64
C TYR A 679 0.31 28.70 -12.86
N LEU A 680 -0.49 28.71 -11.79
CA LEU A 680 -0.88 27.50 -11.08
C LEU A 680 -1.80 26.66 -11.98
N GLU A 681 -1.46 25.39 -12.12
CA GLU A 681 -2.31 24.40 -12.75
C GLU A 681 -3.53 24.15 -11.85
N PRO A 682 -4.73 23.91 -12.42
CA PRO A 682 -5.83 23.37 -11.64
C PRO A 682 -5.36 22.07 -10.99
N LEU A 683 -5.58 21.91 -9.68
CA LEU A 683 -5.44 20.60 -9.04
C LEU A 683 -6.26 19.62 -9.88
N SER A 684 -5.60 18.63 -10.49
CA SER A 684 -6.32 17.54 -11.15
C SER A 684 -7.20 16.88 -10.10
N GLU A 685 -8.51 16.81 -10.36
CA GLU A 685 -9.47 16.14 -9.47
C GLU A 685 -9.08 14.70 -9.12
#